data_AF-A0A2A9K158-F1
#
_entry.id   AF-A0A2A9K158-F1
#
_cell.length_a   1.000
_cell.length_b   1.000
_cell.length_c   1.000
_cell.angle_alpha   90.00
_cell.angle_beta   90.00
_cell.angle_gamma   90.00
#
_symmetry.space_group_name_H-M   'P 1'
#
loop_
_entity.id
_entity.type
_entity.pdbx_description
1 polymer ?
#
loop_
_entity_poly.entity_id
_entity_poly.type
_entity_poly.pdbx_seq_one_letter_code
_entity_poly.pdbx_strand_id
1 'polypeptide(L)'
;MRTLKGLAALLALTALVVGIPAALILLVGNPIPSTAELQQAMTGIDFGGTFLMGTVLPLIAWGFWASFIYSLVVEVISLIRRVETPNLGGALRPQQALAGALIAAVLALGGGSPAFALTPQDTASAPAAVAMAQEGQTTQDTPAAAGERTYTVQEGDTLWGIARDELGQGSRWGELAEQMRSTPQADGQTLTDPDLIMTGWTVELPDGPTGAGSTSATPSPSQPAPAPAQTGTDAQPVPAPAAPSQPAEQPAEQPAPAPAAPSASASAEPSAPADDSATPAPEAAAAPSAASDSTPAQDAQHPLPGEAVSAAPSTAPAEQEGPSAVPGGAFTQTAPAPADLSSHQEQAAPEEVPAWATIGGIGAFAAAGLLGIVGLRRQLQRRRRQPGQSVPMPEEQTAQLETQLRVVAEPEQAEELDVVQRWLARWAHENGQDLPELFLVRVSPEQIALYLMAPAQLPEPFVAETDDGVVWTLASGSIDIDPDLPAAPYPSLVTVGQDDTRSQVLLDLERLGTLGIDGDPQLTTQVLDAMAVELATSSWSENVTITLVGVADGLAKVVSDGRVRQIDDLDQLIGQLDGKAKDIRRALDEQDAATLDQARAANQEEAFGPEIVLLGLEPTPAQARRLTDLAGAIPRLGIAAVTTANPLASDWILNLEDEDHADLLPVNQHLRPQKITPEEGERIKELLATALEDPRSTGRGTTATIDINTVLDERTHLSAVADLEEMLHEEENTQDLPLTPAPAVPAAETAEDETDPAEENEEDVLAAQTARHTPTPAPAPHDTMDEDEDEESQDQAAAAAVPTEPEDITPEPQDQTPAVVAVTETAGPAEPEPEPEPAATAEPAQQEAATDLHDTSPAEDEDEDEKDAAPEQLASTDPQKQIDLDAAHLLEQATTQAPMILMLGELKLVGAQGQAPVTAATGEVSTTQTARCVALAAYLALHPGASAEAVHAAFWPTQRSDGKSASSNRNKLTSQTRRLLGQAADGTPYLPAVGSEGYRVHEDVLTDWQVVQSLIGDDPVKASTPALVAAMRLVRGVPFEHAKASNVAWAEALVQEMVQTICDAAHELVARSLAAGHREHAQLAARVGRAIDPANEAAWRDALVTEAAAGNHTEVTRLIEKLYSYLESFEEDLEPEVETTALIEELRAHGYRVA
;
A
#
# COMPACT_ATOMS: atom_id res chain seq x y z
N MET A 1 19.91 -60.09 -11.64
CA MET A 1 19.10 -58.93 -11.19
C MET A 1 17.94 -59.33 -10.28
N ARG A 2 16.86 -60.00 -10.75
CA ARG A 2 15.67 -60.32 -9.90
C ARG A 2 16.03 -60.99 -8.56
N THR A 3 16.86 -62.04 -8.60
CA THR A 3 17.38 -62.72 -7.38
C THR A 3 18.20 -61.82 -6.46
N LEU A 4 18.95 -60.86 -7.02
CA LEU A 4 19.73 -59.90 -6.26
C LEU A 4 18.81 -58.90 -5.53
N LYS A 5 17.77 -58.41 -6.21
CA LYS A 5 16.75 -57.52 -5.61
C LYS A 5 15.98 -58.21 -4.47
N GLY A 6 15.56 -59.46 -4.64
CA GLY A 6 14.87 -60.21 -3.59
C GLY A 6 15.76 -60.54 -2.38
N LEU A 7 17.05 -60.81 -2.59
CA LEU A 7 18.01 -61.05 -1.51
C LEU A 7 18.35 -59.74 -0.76
N ALA A 8 18.44 -58.61 -1.47
CA ALA A 8 18.55 -57.29 -0.87
C ALA A 8 17.30 -56.93 -0.06
N ALA A 9 16.09 -57.21 -0.57
CA ALA A 9 14.84 -57.01 0.17
C ALA A 9 14.76 -57.87 1.43
N LEU A 10 15.26 -59.12 1.39
CA LEU A 10 15.34 -59.99 2.56
C LEU A 10 16.30 -59.43 3.63
N LEU A 11 17.45 -58.89 3.21
CA LEU A 11 18.40 -58.24 4.12
C LEU A 11 17.82 -56.96 4.73
N ALA A 12 17.18 -56.11 3.92
CA ALA A 12 16.49 -54.90 4.38
C ALA A 12 15.38 -55.23 5.39
N LEU A 13 14.53 -56.22 5.10
CA LEU A 13 13.49 -56.69 6.01
C LEU A 13 14.09 -57.22 7.32
N THR A 14 15.20 -57.96 7.26
CA THR A 14 15.89 -58.46 8.46
C THR A 14 16.47 -57.30 9.31
N ALA A 15 17.02 -56.26 8.66
CA ALA A 15 17.51 -55.06 9.34
C ALA A 15 16.39 -54.25 10.00
N LEU A 16 15.23 -54.11 9.35
CA LEU A 16 14.06 -53.42 9.93
C LEU A 16 13.45 -54.22 11.09
N VAL A 17 13.31 -55.54 10.96
CA VAL A 17 12.64 -56.39 11.96
C VAL A 17 13.54 -56.70 13.17
N VAL A 18 14.86 -56.81 13.00
CA VAL A 18 15.78 -57.23 14.08
C VAL A 18 16.84 -56.16 14.40
N GLY A 19 17.32 -55.45 13.38
CA GLY A 19 18.35 -54.41 13.54
C GLY A 19 17.87 -53.18 14.30
N ILE A 20 16.68 -52.64 13.97
CA ILE A 20 16.11 -51.48 14.67
C ILE A 20 15.89 -51.76 16.17
N PRO A 21 15.23 -52.85 16.61
CA PRO A 21 15.12 -53.18 18.03
C PRO A 21 16.47 -53.37 18.72
N ALA A 22 17.44 -54.01 18.07
CA ALA A 22 18.77 -54.18 18.64
C ALA A 22 19.49 -52.82 18.81
N ALA A 23 19.35 -51.90 17.85
CA ALA A 23 19.90 -50.55 17.93
C ALA A 23 19.22 -49.74 19.04
N LEU A 24 17.88 -49.74 19.13
CA LEU A 24 17.14 -49.03 20.18
C LEU A 24 17.51 -49.56 21.59
N ILE A 25 17.61 -50.88 21.76
CA ILE A 25 18.04 -51.49 23.04
C ILE A 25 19.49 -51.12 23.40
N LEU A 26 20.40 -51.02 22.42
CA LEU A 26 21.81 -50.71 22.67
C LEU A 26 22.10 -49.21 22.85
N LEU A 27 21.35 -48.34 22.17
CA LEU A 27 21.56 -46.89 22.20
C LEU A 27 20.75 -46.18 23.30
N VAL A 28 19.57 -46.71 23.63
CA VAL A 28 18.59 -46.02 24.48
C VAL A 28 17.99 -46.90 25.58
N GLY A 29 17.96 -48.22 25.40
CA GLY A 29 17.60 -49.18 26.44
C GLY A 29 16.24 -49.85 26.25
N ASN A 30 15.69 -50.35 27.35
CA ASN A 30 14.46 -51.16 27.35
C ASN A 30 13.21 -50.27 27.26
N PRO A 31 12.27 -50.47 26.31
CA PRO A 31 11.09 -49.61 26.07
C PRO A 31 10.08 -49.45 27.23
N ILE A 32 10.30 -50.07 28.38
CA ILE A 32 9.42 -49.97 29.54
C ILE A 32 10.12 -49.06 30.57
N PRO A 33 9.75 -47.76 30.68
CA PRO A 33 10.32 -46.88 31.70
C PRO A 33 10.02 -47.42 33.10
N SER A 34 10.96 -47.24 34.01
CA SER A 34 10.78 -47.64 35.40
C SER A 34 9.73 -46.79 36.10
N THR A 35 9.14 -47.32 37.17
CA THR A 35 8.18 -46.57 37.98
C THR A 35 8.79 -45.36 38.67
N ALA A 36 10.13 -45.25 38.74
CA ALA A 36 10.82 -44.08 39.27
C ALA A 36 10.85 -42.93 38.26
N GLU A 37 11.22 -43.21 37.00
CA GLU A 37 11.24 -42.22 35.90
C GLU A 37 9.83 -41.68 35.64
N LEU A 38 8.82 -42.55 35.64
CA LEU A 38 7.41 -42.17 35.49
C LEU A 38 6.89 -41.29 36.65
N GLN A 39 7.35 -41.53 37.88
CA GLN A 39 6.98 -40.71 39.03
C GLN A 39 7.70 -39.34 39.02
N GLN A 40 8.96 -39.30 38.58
CA GLN A 40 9.72 -38.07 38.44
C GLN A 40 9.12 -37.17 37.34
N ALA A 41 8.74 -37.75 36.20
CA ALA A 41 8.07 -37.04 35.10
C ALA A 41 6.75 -36.36 35.48
N MET A 42 5.99 -36.91 36.44
CA MET A 42 4.73 -36.30 36.91
C MET A 42 4.91 -35.24 38.01
N THR A 43 6.14 -34.92 38.43
CA THR A 43 6.39 -34.04 39.59
C THR A 43 7.55 -33.04 39.41
N GLY A 44 8.30 -33.11 38.31
CA GLY A 44 9.35 -32.15 37.95
C GLY A 44 8.94 -31.25 36.78
N ILE A 45 9.33 -29.97 36.85
CA ILE A 45 9.29 -29.04 35.70
C ILE A 45 10.68 -29.12 35.03
N ASP A 46 10.74 -29.68 33.82
CA ASP A 46 11.99 -30.15 33.20
C ASP A 46 12.72 -29.04 32.39
N PHE A 47 13.33 -28.09 33.11
CA PHE A 47 14.25 -27.10 32.52
C PHE A 47 15.55 -27.76 32.03
N GLY A 48 15.49 -28.40 30.86
CA GLY A 48 16.65 -29.03 30.21
C GLY A 48 16.35 -30.04 29.10
N GLY A 49 15.08 -30.34 28.80
CA GLY A 49 14.67 -31.22 27.69
C GLY A 49 15.05 -32.71 27.83
N THR A 50 15.65 -33.09 28.96
CA THR A 50 16.16 -34.44 29.19
C THR A 50 15.07 -35.51 29.26
N PHE A 51 13.86 -35.17 29.71
CA PHE A 51 12.72 -36.08 29.68
C PHE A 51 12.24 -36.35 28.24
N LEU A 52 12.17 -35.31 27.40
CA LEU A 52 11.72 -35.41 26.01
C LEU A 52 12.69 -36.27 25.19
N MET A 53 13.99 -35.98 25.29
CA MET A 53 15.02 -36.73 24.55
C MET A 53 15.25 -38.15 25.11
N GLY A 54 15.17 -38.32 26.43
CA GLY A 54 15.48 -39.59 27.12
C GLY A 54 14.31 -40.57 27.26
N THR A 55 13.06 -40.10 27.27
CA THR A 55 11.87 -40.95 27.51
C THR A 55 10.81 -40.83 26.42
N VAL A 56 10.52 -39.63 25.90
CA VAL A 56 9.43 -39.43 24.92
C VAL A 56 9.84 -39.86 23.51
N LEU A 57 10.93 -39.30 22.96
CA LEU A 57 11.44 -39.64 21.63
C LEU A 57 11.69 -41.16 21.44
N PRO A 58 12.22 -41.91 22.44
CA PRO A 58 12.42 -43.35 22.30
C PRO A 58 11.11 -44.14 22.28
N LEU A 59 10.11 -43.75 23.08
CA LEU A 59 8.78 -44.37 23.03
C LEU A 59 8.10 -44.16 21.66
N ILE A 60 8.28 -42.97 21.06
CA ILE A 60 7.82 -42.67 19.70
C ILE A 60 8.52 -43.59 18.67
N ALA A 61 9.85 -43.74 18.76
CA ALA A 61 10.61 -44.63 17.87
C ALA A 61 10.19 -46.11 17.99
N TRP A 62 9.92 -46.59 19.21
CA TRP A 62 9.36 -47.93 19.44
C TRP A 62 7.92 -48.06 18.90
N GLY A 63 7.12 -47.00 18.98
CA GLY A 63 5.79 -46.92 18.38
C GLY A 63 5.82 -47.11 16.86
N PHE A 64 6.68 -46.34 16.16
CA PHE A 64 6.86 -46.47 14.70
C PHE A 64 7.40 -47.83 14.26
N TRP A 65 8.26 -48.46 15.07
CA TRP A 65 8.70 -49.84 14.80
C TRP A 65 7.55 -50.84 15.00
N ALA A 66 6.79 -50.73 16.08
CA ALA A 66 5.65 -51.61 16.36
C ALA A 66 4.54 -51.48 15.30
N SER A 67 4.29 -50.27 14.79
CA SER A 67 3.32 -50.04 13.70
C SER A 67 3.76 -50.69 12.38
N PHE A 68 5.05 -50.61 12.04
CA PHE A 68 5.61 -51.29 10.86
C PHE A 68 5.49 -52.81 10.99
N ILE A 69 5.79 -53.38 12.17
CA ILE A 69 5.62 -54.81 12.44
C ILE A 69 4.16 -55.24 12.34
N TYR A 70 3.21 -54.43 12.85
CA TYR A 70 1.79 -54.72 12.74
C TYR A 70 1.34 -54.79 11.27
N SER A 71 1.67 -53.77 10.47
CA SER A 71 1.38 -53.75 9.03
C SER A 71 2.02 -54.92 8.28
N LEU A 72 3.28 -55.25 8.60
CA LEU A 72 3.98 -56.43 8.05
C LEU A 72 3.27 -57.75 8.39
N VAL A 73 2.77 -57.90 9.61
CA VAL A 73 2.04 -59.09 10.05
C VAL A 73 0.67 -59.20 9.38
N VAL A 74 -0.07 -58.09 9.23
CA VAL A 74 -1.34 -58.05 8.49
C VAL A 74 -1.12 -58.48 7.03
N GLU A 75 -0.09 -57.95 6.38
CA GLU A 75 0.24 -58.24 4.98
C GLU A 75 0.64 -59.72 4.80
N VAL A 76 1.49 -60.26 5.68
CA VAL A 76 1.87 -61.69 5.67
C VAL A 76 0.66 -62.60 5.92
N ILE A 77 -0.24 -62.25 6.86
CA ILE A 77 -1.43 -63.06 7.14
C ILE A 77 -2.39 -63.07 5.95
N SER A 78 -2.63 -61.93 5.31
CA SER A 78 -3.48 -61.83 4.11
C SER A 78 -2.90 -62.64 2.95
N LEU A 79 -1.58 -62.56 2.73
CA LEU A 79 -0.90 -63.30 1.67
C LEU A 79 -0.89 -64.82 1.92
N ILE A 80 -0.73 -65.26 3.18
CA ILE A 80 -0.89 -66.68 3.57
C ILE A 80 -2.33 -67.15 3.35
N ARG A 81 -3.32 -66.31 3.65
CA ARG A 81 -4.75 -66.61 3.46
C ARG A 81 -5.22 -66.47 2.00
N ARG A 82 -4.43 -65.85 1.13
CA ARG A 82 -4.76 -65.49 -0.26
C ARG A 82 -6.04 -64.64 -0.38
N VAL A 83 -6.16 -63.66 0.51
CA VAL A 83 -7.21 -62.64 0.47
C VAL A 83 -6.55 -61.30 0.15
N GLU A 84 -7.29 -60.41 -0.52
CA GLU A 84 -6.85 -59.03 -0.73
C GLU A 84 -6.49 -58.36 0.60
N THR A 85 -5.43 -57.57 0.60
CA THR A 85 -4.86 -57.01 1.82
C THR A 85 -5.77 -55.87 2.34
N PRO A 86 -6.28 -55.95 3.58
CA PRO A 86 -7.19 -54.93 4.10
C PRO A 86 -6.42 -53.62 4.22
N ASN A 87 -6.99 -52.57 3.65
CA ASN A 87 -6.35 -51.27 3.50
C ASN A 87 -6.42 -50.51 4.84
N LEU A 88 -5.32 -50.52 5.61
CA LEU A 88 -5.23 -49.84 6.90
C LEU A 88 -5.19 -48.32 6.67
N GLY A 89 -6.28 -47.62 7.01
CA GLY A 89 -6.41 -46.17 6.83
C GLY A 89 -5.45 -45.33 7.67
N GLY A 90 -5.24 -44.08 7.26
CA GLY A 90 -4.35 -43.12 7.94
C GLY A 90 -2.86 -43.43 7.76
N ALA A 91 -2.05 -42.99 8.73
CA ALA A 91 -0.58 -43.01 8.70
C ALA A 91 0.06 -44.41 8.52
N LEU A 92 -0.71 -45.50 8.65
CA LEU A 92 -0.21 -46.87 8.42
C LEU A 92 -0.09 -47.22 6.92
N ARG A 93 -0.77 -46.51 6.02
CA ARG A 93 -0.72 -46.77 4.55
C ARG A 93 0.70 -46.85 3.97
N PRO A 94 1.59 -45.85 4.12
CA PRO A 94 2.94 -45.93 3.54
C PRO A 94 3.76 -47.10 4.12
N GLN A 95 3.59 -47.40 5.41
CA GLN A 95 4.26 -48.54 6.04
C GLN A 95 3.72 -49.89 5.52
N GLN A 96 2.41 -50.01 5.30
CA GLN A 96 1.82 -51.22 4.69
C GLN A 96 2.26 -51.39 3.23
N ALA A 97 2.28 -50.32 2.44
CA ALA A 97 2.76 -50.37 1.05
C ALA A 97 4.24 -50.79 0.97
N LEU A 98 5.09 -50.25 1.85
CA LEU A 98 6.50 -50.64 1.96
C LEU A 98 6.65 -52.11 2.36
N ALA A 99 5.86 -52.57 3.35
CA ALA A 99 5.86 -53.96 3.79
C ALA A 99 5.43 -54.93 2.67
N GLY A 100 4.34 -54.62 1.95
CA GLY A 100 3.86 -55.38 0.79
C GLY A 100 4.88 -55.42 -0.34
N ALA A 101 5.53 -54.30 -0.67
CA ALA A 101 6.59 -54.24 -1.66
C ALA A 101 7.82 -55.10 -1.28
N LEU A 102 8.25 -55.06 -0.01
CA LEU A 102 9.34 -55.91 0.49
C LEU A 102 8.98 -57.40 0.45
N ILE A 103 7.77 -57.78 0.88
CA ILE A 103 7.29 -59.17 0.82
C ILE A 103 7.23 -59.65 -0.63
N ALA A 104 6.66 -58.84 -1.56
CA ALA A 104 6.59 -59.17 -2.97
C ALA A 104 7.98 -59.33 -3.62
N ALA A 105 8.94 -58.46 -3.27
CA ALA A 105 10.32 -58.56 -3.73
C ALA A 105 11.03 -59.82 -3.21
N VAL A 106 10.79 -60.22 -1.96
CA VAL A 106 11.29 -61.49 -1.40
C VAL A 106 10.63 -62.70 -2.09
N LEU A 107 9.31 -62.68 -2.28
CA LEU A 107 8.59 -63.77 -2.97
C LEU A 107 9.00 -63.93 -4.44
N ALA A 108 9.45 -62.85 -5.10
CA ALA A 108 10.00 -62.89 -6.46
C ALA A 108 11.31 -63.71 -6.61
N LEU A 109 11.89 -64.23 -5.51
CA LEU A 109 12.90 -65.30 -5.55
C LEU A 109 12.31 -66.66 -5.96
N GLY A 110 11.04 -66.93 -5.63
CA GLY A 110 10.34 -68.18 -5.92
C GLY A 110 9.59 -68.14 -7.25
N GLY A 111 10.30 -68.33 -8.36
CA GLY A 111 9.73 -68.14 -9.71
C GLY A 111 8.56 -69.08 -10.07
N GLY A 112 7.41 -68.50 -10.41
CA GLY A 112 6.27 -69.19 -11.02
C GLY A 112 5.20 -68.20 -11.52
N SER A 113 4.64 -68.42 -12.71
CA SER A 113 3.59 -67.56 -13.29
C SER A 113 2.67 -68.32 -14.25
N PRO A 114 1.36 -68.08 -14.17
CA PRO A 114 0.42 -68.16 -15.30
C PRO A 114 -0.44 -66.87 -15.42
N ALA A 115 -1.10 -66.51 -16.54
CA ALA A 115 -1.00 -66.93 -17.95
C ALA A 115 -1.71 -65.87 -18.87
N PHE A 116 -1.72 -66.10 -20.19
CA PHE A 116 -2.14 -65.19 -21.27
C PHE A 116 -3.66 -65.05 -21.54
N ALA A 117 -4.10 -63.87 -22.03
CA ALA A 117 -5.06 -63.61 -23.14
C ALA A 117 -5.44 -62.09 -23.18
N LEU A 118 -5.62 -61.36 -24.30
CA LEU A 118 -5.44 -61.57 -25.76
C LEU A 118 -5.25 -60.18 -26.47
N THR A 119 -4.59 -60.15 -27.64
CA THR A 119 -4.38 -58.98 -28.56
C THR A 119 -5.00 -59.31 -29.96
N PRO A 120 -5.20 -58.41 -30.98
CA PRO A 120 -4.26 -57.48 -31.71
C PRO A 120 -4.76 -56.00 -31.88
N GLN A 121 -3.99 -54.96 -32.25
CA GLN A 121 -3.35 -54.52 -33.55
C GLN A 121 -4.34 -54.21 -34.71
N ASP A 122 -4.14 -53.25 -35.64
CA ASP A 122 -2.99 -52.41 -36.09
C ASP A 122 -3.40 -50.92 -36.36
N THR A 123 -2.57 -49.85 -36.45
CA THR A 123 -1.31 -49.52 -37.21
C THR A 123 -1.57 -49.26 -38.72
N ALA A 124 -0.91 -48.38 -39.51
CA ALA A 124 0.26 -47.48 -39.40
C ALA A 124 -0.14 -46.02 -39.79
N SER A 125 0.65 -45.04 -40.28
CA SER A 125 2.02 -44.90 -40.85
C SER A 125 2.41 -43.38 -40.80
N ALA A 126 3.63 -42.83 -40.78
CA ALA A 126 4.98 -43.16 -41.29
C ALA A 126 5.13 -43.06 -42.84
N PRO A 127 6.22 -42.47 -43.40
CA PRO A 127 7.59 -42.99 -43.33
C PRO A 127 8.69 -41.90 -43.13
N ALA A 128 9.98 -42.22 -43.38
CA ALA A 128 11.13 -41.32 -43.18
C ALA A 128 12.34 -41.60 -44.12
N ALA A 129 13.29 -40.65 -44.25
CA ALA A 129 14.60 -40.81 -44.92
C ALA A 129 15.66 -39.89 -44.26
N VAL A 130 16.92 -40.21 -43.87
CA VAL A 130 17.89 -41.33 -44.07
C VAL A 130 19.07 -41.02 -45.02
N ALA A 131 20.29 -40.91 -44.46
CA ALA A 131 21.61 -41.13 -45.11
C ALA A 131 22.73 -41.31 -44.04
N MET A 132 23.94 -41.79 -44.40
CA MET A 132 24.94 -42.35 -43.45
C MET A 132 26.34 -41.70 -43.44
N ALA A 133 26.85 -41.46 -42.21
CA ALA A 133 28.20 -41.68 -41.63
C ALA A 133 29.54 -41.56 -42.42
N GLN A 134 30.56 -40.96 -41.77
CA GLN A 134 31.91 -41.56 -41.59
C GLN A 134 32.81 -40.89 -40.50
N GLU A 135 33.36 -41.72 -39.60
CA GLU A 135 34.71 -41.71 -38.93
C GLU A 135 35.37 -40.47 -38.25
N GLY A 136 35.55 -40.57 -36.91
CA GLY A 136 36.72 -40.05 -36.12
C GLY A 136 36.65 -38.60 -35.55
N GLN A 137 37.29 -38.25 -34.42
CA GLN A 137 38.02 -39.04 -33.40
C GLN A 137 38.25 -38.22 -32.08
N THR A 138 38.04 -38.84 -30.90
CA THR A 138 38.51 -38.44 -29.53
C THR A 138 38.09 -37.10 -28.85
N THR A 139 37.22 -37.25 -27.84
CA THR A 139 37.23 -36.63 -26.49
C THR A 139 37.41 -35.11 -26.28
N GLN A 140 36.36 -34.49 -25.74
CA GLN A 140 36.45 -33.60 -24.55
C GLN A 140 35.16 -33.76 -23.71
N ASP A 141 35.23 -33.46 -22.41
CA ASP A 141 34.15 -33.75 -21.46
C ASP A 141 32.91 -32.85 -21.60
N THR A 142 31.77 -33.35 -21.14
CA THR A 142 30.49 -32.61 -21.06
C THR A 142 30.01 -32.66 -19.61
N PRO A 143 29.87 -31.52 -18.91
CA PRO A 143 29.16 -31.47 -17.63
C PRO A 143 27.71 -31.92 -17.84
N ALA A 144 27.21 -32.81 -16.98
CA ALA A 144 25.82 -33.24 -17.02
C ALA A 144 24.91 -32.17 -16.40
N ALA A 145 23.62 -32.19 -16.75
CA ALA A 145 22.63 -31.26 -16.24
C ALA A 145 22.51 -31.33 -14.70
N ALA A 146 22.25 -30.17 -14.08
CA ALA A 146 21.62 -30.10 -12.76
C ALA A 146 20.17 -30.63 -12.83
N GLY A 147 19.51 -30.79 -11.69
CA GLY A 147 18.15 -31.34 -11.63
C GLY A 147 17.33 -30.66 -10.55
N GLU A 148 16.02 -30.52 -10.81
CA GLU A 148 15.09 -29.79 -9.95
C GLU A 148 15.04 -30.38 -8.52
N ARG A 149 14.96 -29.52 -7.50
CA ARG A 149 14.94 -29.90 -6.08
C ARG A 149 13.59 -29.53 -5.46
N THR A 150 12.74 -30.52 -5.19
CA THR A 150 11.42 -30.27 -4.57
C THR A 150 11.49 -30.33 -3.05
N TYR A 151 10.95 -29.32 -2.36
CA TYR A 151 10.69 -29.30 -0.92
C TYR A 151 9.23 -29.69 -0.63
N THR A 152 8.92 -30.04 0.62
CA THR A 152 7.55 -30.40 1.05
C THR A 152 7.22 -29.70 2.36
N VAL A 153 6.17 -28.88 2.35
CA VAL A 153 5.72 -28.04 3.47
C VAL A 153 5.41 -28.89 4.71
N GLN A 154 5.96 -28.50 5.84
CA GLN A 154 5.77 -29.15 7.15
C GLN A 154 4.88 -28.29 8.08
N GLU A 155 4.53 -28.83 9.25
CA GLU A 155 3.68 -28.17 10.23
C GLU A 155 4.46 -27.05 10.95
N GLY A 156 4.09 -25.79 10.68
CA GLY A 156 4.81 -24.60 11.17
C GLY A 156 5.80 -23.99 10.16
N ASP A 157 5.91 -24.53 8.95
CA ASP A 157 6.65 -23.88 7.87
C ASP A 157 5.89 -22.64 7.36
N THR A 158 6.63 -21.61 6.93
CA THR A 158 6.13 -20.50 6.10
C THR A 158 6.92 -20.45 4.79
N LEU A 159 6.39 -19.85 3.73
CA LEU A 159 7.13 -19.74 2.45
C LEU A 159 8.45 -18.97 2.62
N TRP A 160 8.46 -17.95 3.48
CA TRP A 160 9.65 -17.21 3.88
C TRP A 160 10.65 -18.07 4.63
N GLY A 161 10.20 -18.89 5.59
CA GLY A 161 11.05 -19.84 6.30
C GLY A 161 11.69 -20.88 5.36
N ILE A 162 10.92 -21.42 4.41
CA ILE A 162 11.42 -22.36 3.40
C ILE A 162 12.44 -21.67 2.48
N ALA A 163 12.17 -20.45 2.02
CA ALA A 163 13.10 -19.69 1.18
C ALA A 163 14.40 -19.35 1.94
N ARG A 164 14.32 -18.96 3.21
CA ARG A 164 15.49 -18.72 4.06
C ARG A 164 16.30 -20.00 4.25
N ASP A 165 15.67 -21.11 4.61
CA ASP A 165 16.36 -22.32 5.06
C ASP A 165 16.89 -23.20 3.89
N GLU A 166 16.22 -23.18 2.72
CA GLU A 166 16.63 -23.97 1.54
C GLU A 166 17.23 -23.13 0.39
N LEU A 167 16.90 -21.84 0.23
CA LEU A 167 17.50 -20.94 -0.78
C LEU A 167 18.55 -19.98 -0.18
N GLY A 168 18.59 -19.82 1.15
CA GLY A 168 19.48 -18.90 1.85
C GLY A 168 18.99 -17.45 1.94
N GLN A 169 17.80 -17.13 1.44
CA GLN A 169 17.23 -15.78 1.40
C GLN A 169 15.71 -15.85 1.55
N GLY A 170 15.17 -15.38 2.69
CA GLY A 170 13.74 -15.44 2.98
C GLY A 170 12.86 -14.66 2.01
N SER A 171 13.35 -13.51 1.53
CA SER A 171 12.71 -12.65 0.53
C SER A 171 12.37 -13.37 -0.80
N ARG A 172 13.05 -14.48 -1.13
CA ARG A 172 12.76 -15.28 -2.34
C ARG A 172 11.49 -16.13 -2.24
N TRP A 173 10.71 -16.01 -1.17
CA TRP A 173 9.42 -16.67 -0.99
C TRP A 173 8.41 -16.39 -2.11
N GLY A 174 8.50 -15.21 -2.76
CA GLY A 174 7.62 -14.88 -3.90
C GLY A 174 7.79 -15.84 -5.08
N GLU A 175 9.00 -16.31 -5.35
CA GLU A 175 9.28 -17.32 -6.39
C GLU A 175 8.61 -18.66 -6.05
N LEU A 176 8.67 -19.04 -4.78
CA LEU A 176 8.02 -20.24 -4.24
C LEU A 176 6.48 -20.11 -4.34
N ALA A 177 5.92 -18.94 -4.01
CA ALA A 177 4.49 -18.67 -4.09
C ALA A 177 3.96 -18.72 -5.54
N GLU A 178 4.67 -18.12 -6.51
CA GLU A 178 4.24 -18.13 -7.92
C GLU A 178 4.29 -19.54 -8.54
N GLN A 179 5.29 -20.36 -8.14
CA GLN A 179 5.38 -21.78 -8.52
C GLN A 179 4.25 -22.63 -7.92
N MET A 180 3.84 -22.38 -6.67
CA MET A 180 2.72 -23.08 -6.02
C MET A 180 1.32 -22.58 -6.45
N ARG A 181 1.19 -21.32 -6.88
CA ARG A 181 -0.04 -20.79 -7.51
C ARG A 181 -0.32 -21.44 -8.86
N SER A 182 0.74 -21.74 -9.61
CA SER A 182 0.66 -22.33 -10.96
C SER A 182 0.65 -23.87 -10.98
N THR A 183 0.98 -24.53 -9.86
CA THR A 183 1.12 -25.99 -9.77
C THR A 183 0.07 -26.64 -8.86
N PRO A 184 -0.88 -27.44 -9.39
CA PRO A 184 -1.85 -28.17 -8.58
C PRO A 184 -1.21 -29.16 -7.62
N GLN A 185 -1.58 -29.04 -6.35
CA GLN A 185 -1.05 -29.79 -5.20
C GLN A 185 -1.73 -31.15 -5.06
N ALA A 186 -1.21 -31.99 -4.16
CA ALA A 186 -1.60 -33.40 -4.05
C ALA A 186 -3.07 -33.65 -3.60
N ASP A 187 -3.75 -32.62 -3.09
CA ASP A 187 -5.18 -32.59 -2.75
C ASP A 187 -6.07 -32.06 -3.89
N GLY A 188 -5.48 -31.52 -4.97
CA GLY A 188 -6.16 -30.91 -6.12
C GLY A 188 -6.36 -29.40 -6.02
N GLN A 189 -5.86 -28.74 -4.98
CA GLN A 189 -5.89 -27.28 -4.83
C GLN A 189 -4.62 -26.63 -5.39
N THR A 190 -4.60 -25.31 -5.50
CA THR A 190 -3.40 -24.49 -5.76
C THR A 190 -3.24 -23.47 -4.63
N LEU A 191 -2.06 -22.88 -4.47
CA LEU A 191 -1.92 -21.71 -3.60
C LEU A 191 -2.84 -20.60 -4.12
N THR A 192 -3.65 -20.01 -3.23
CA THR A 192 -4.53 -18.87 -3.52
C THR A 192 -4.18 -17.71 -2.61
N ASP A 193 -4.14 -17.99 -1.31
CA ASP A 193 -3.63 -17.15 -0.24
C ASP A 193 -2.17 -17.55 0.05
N PRO A 194 -1.18 -16.63 -0.06
CA PRO A 194 0.23 -16.97 0.13
C PRO A 194 0.60 -17.31 1.58
N ASP A 195 -0.13 -16.78 2.55
CA ASP A 195 0.14 -16.94 3.98
C ASP A 195 -0.44 -18.26 4.52
N LEU A 196 -1.32 -18.92 3.75
CA LEU A 196 -1.97 -20.17 4.09
C LEU A 196 -1.45 -21.37 3.26
N ILE A 197 -0.21 -21.79 3.52
CA ILE A 197 0.33 -23.04 2.97
C ILE A 197 -0.10 -24.27 3.79
N MET A 198 -0.50 -25.35 3.11
CA MET A 198 -0.95 -26.58 3.77
C MET A 198 0.17 -27.62 3.90
N THR A 199 0.22 -28.30 5.05
CA THR A 199 1.21 -29.35 5.32
C THR A 199 1.11 -30.50 4.32
N GLY A 200 2.22 -30.88 3.70
CA GLY A 200 2.29 -31.90 2.65
C GLY A 200 2.12 -31.36 1.21
N TRP A 201 1.90 -30.06 1.03
CA TRP A 201 2.08 -29.41 -0.28
C TRP A 201 3.56 -29.40 -0.69
N THR A 202 3.82 -29.34 -1.98
CA THR A 202 5.16 -29.42 -2.58
C THR A 202 5.49 -28.17 -3.38
N VAL A 203 6.74 -27.72 -3.25
CA VAL A 203 7.28 -26.55 -3.95
C VAL A 203 8.62 -26.91 -4.58
N GLU A 204 8.90 -26.40 -5.77
CA GLU A 204 10.19 -26.58 -6.44
C GLU A 204 11.12 -25.42 -6.11
N LEU A 205 12.31 -25.75 -5.59
CA LEU A 205 13.33 -24.80 -5.20
C LEU A 205 14.19 -24.46 -6.44
N PRO A 206 14.28 -23.19 -6.85
CA PRO A 206 15.22 -22.76 -7.88
C PRO A 206 16.68 -22.93 -7.41
N ASP A 207 17.60 -23.09 -8.37
CA ASP A 207 19.03 -23.29 -8.07
C ASP A 207 19.63 -22.12 -7.26
N GLY A 208 20.52 -22.47 -6.32
CA GLY A 208 21.23 -21.51 -5.47
C GLY A 208 22.36 -20.76 -6.20
N PRO A 209 22.94 -19.71 -5.56
CA PRO A 209 23.87 -18.79 -6.20
C PRO A 209 25.16 -19.47 -6.70
N THR A 210 25.35 -19.46 -8.03
CA THR A 210 26.54 -20.02 -8.68
C THR A 210 27.71 -19.02 -8.63
N GLY A 211 28.41 -18.98 -7.50
CA GLY A 211 29.58 -18.11 -7.31
C GLY A 211 30.79 -18.51 -8.16
N ALA A 212 31.32 -17.58 -8.96
CA ALA A 212 32.46 -17.80 -9.87
C ALA A 212 33.62 -16.81 -9.60
N GLY A 213 34.36 -16.99 -8.49
CA GLY A 213 35.41 -16.05 -8.05
C GLY A 213 36.61 -16.65 -7.31
N SER A 214 36.92 -17.94 -7.47
CA SER A 214 37.95 -18.62 -6.65
C SER A 214 39.37 -18.61 -7.21
N THR A 215 40.28 -17.85 -6.58
CA THR A 215 41.71 -18.19 -6.41
C THR A 215 42.16 -17.70 -5.02
N SER A 216 43.05 -18.33 -4.25
CA SER A 216 43.92 -19.51 -4.46
C SER A 216 43.89 -20.45 -3.23
N ALA A 217 44.37 -21.69 -3.37
CA ALA A 217 44.24 -22.73 -2.33
C ALA A 217 45.59 -23.35 -1.86
N THR A 218 45.51 -24.14 -0.77
CA THR A 218 46.47 -25.20 -0.32
C THR A 218 47.56 -24.77 0.69
N PRO A 219 47.96 -25.58 1.71
CA PRO A 219 47.46 -26.90 2.16
C PRO A 219 47.00 -27.01 3.64
N SER A 220 46.19 -28.03 3.93
CA SER A 220 45.91 -28.53 5.29
C SER A 220 47.00 -29.52 5.81
N PRO A 221 47.11 -29.75 7.13
CA PRO A 221 47.73 -30.93 7.70
C PRO A 221 46.68 -31.99 8.14
N SER A 222 46.98 -33.27 7.96
CA SER A 222 46.06 -34.39 8.29
C SER A 222 46.27 -34.99 9.70
N GLN A 223 45.21 -35.66 10.19
CA GLN A 223 45.12 -36.39 11.47
C GLN A 223 46.23 -37.46 11.65
N PRO A 224 46.59 -37.81 12.91
CA PRO A 224 46.15 -39.12 13.42
C PRO A 224 45.87 -39.21 14.94
N ALA A 225 45.03 -40.17 15.33
CA ALA A 225 44.92 -40.72 16.69
C ALA A 225 45.73 -42.06 16.76
N PRO A 226 46.15 -42.60 17.94
CA PRO A 226 45.27 -42.96 19.06
C PRO A 226 45.81 -42.74 20.50
N ALA A 227 44.95 -43.00 21.49
CA ALA A 227 45.22 -43.06 22.94
C ALA A 227 45.83 -44.44 23.38
N PRO A 228 46.03 -44.79 24.69
CA PRO A 228 45.77 -44.06 25.95
C PRO A 228 46.87 -44.19 27.06
N ALA A 229 46.73 -43.47 28.21
CA ALA A 229 47.04 -43.97 29.58
C ALA A 229 46.75 -42.96 30.74
N GLN A 230 45.63 -43.18 31.44
CA GLN A 230 45.32 -43.06 32.89
C GLN A 230 46.15 -42.23 33.92
N THR A 231 45.44 -41.79 34.98
CA THR A 231 45.87 -41.25 36.31
C THR A 231 46.54 -39.87 36.36
N GLY A 232 46.19 -38.95 37.28
CA GLY A 232 45.05 -38.92 38.23
C GLY A 232 45.23 -38.01 39.45
N THR A 233 44.11 -37.64 40.08
CA THR A 233 43.96 -37.32 41.53
C THR A 233 44.32 -35.91 42.08
N ASP A 234 43.29 -35.29 42.70
CA ASP A 234 43.24 -34.35 43.84
C ASP A 234 43.45 -32.81 43.77
N ALA A 235 42.53 -32.15 44.53
CA ALA A 235 42.68 -30.96 45.40
C ALA A 235 42.55 -29.51 44.85
N GLN A 236 41.39 -28.91 45.17
CA GLN A 236 41.23 -27.50 45.63
C GLN A 236 42.09 -27.22 46.90
N PRO A 237 42.41 -25.95 47.31
CA PRO A 237 41.53 -24.76 47.23
C PRO A 237 42.16 -23.36 47.00
N VAL A 238 41.24 -22.37 46.91
CA VAL A 238 41.33 -20.90 47.10
C VAL A 238 42.24 -20.52 48.31
N PRO A 239 43.12 -19.46 48.29
CA PRO A 239 42.68 -18.04 48.23
C PRO A 239 43.65 -16.95 47.68
N ALA A 240 43.17 -15.70 47.69
CA ALA A 240 43.94 -14.44 47.61
C ALA A 240 44.15 -13.84 49.06
N PRO A 241 44.72 -12.64 49.32
CA PRO A 241 45.28 -11.60 48.41
C PRO A 241 46.64 -10.97 48.88
N ALA A 242 47.00 -9.83 48.27
CA ALA A 242 47.91 -8.75 48.73
C ALA A 242 49.44 -8.86 48.53
N ALA A 243 50.09 -7.68 48.44
CA ALA A 243 51.51 -7.45 48.13
C ALA A 243 52.40 -7.22 49.37
N PRO A 244 53.74 -7.08 49.22
CA PRO A 244 54.35 -5.77 49.56
C PRO A 244 55.67 -5.34 48.85
N SER A 245 55.77 -4.02 48.63
CA SER A 245 56.95 -3.12 48.85
C SER A 245 58.19 -3.04 47.91
N GLN A 246 58.63 -1.78 47.74
CA GLN A 246 59.89 -1.27 47.16
C GLN A 246 61.05 -1.29 48.20
N PRO A 247 62.31 -0.95 47.84
CA PRO A 247 62.80 0.46 47.86
C PRO A 247 63.91 0.77 46.82
N ALA A 248 64.55 1.95 46.72
CA ALA A 248 64.18 3.39 46.83
C ALA A 248 65.45 4.25 46.55
N GLU A 249 65.34 5.54 46.19
CA GLU A 249 66.05 6.70 46.80
C GLU A 249 65.81 8.04 46.07
N GLN A 250 65.92 9.15 46.81
CA GLN A 250 65.53 10.52 46.43
C GLN A 250 66.31 11.55 47.30
N PRO A 251 66.53 12.80 46.86
CA PRO A 251 65.96 13.97 47.58
C PRO A 251 65.60 15.18 46.65
N ALA A 252 64.43 15.81 46.78
CA ALA A 252 64.12 17.06 47.53
C ALA A 252 64.54 18.39 46.82
N GLU A 253 63.88 19.55 46.92
CA GLU A 253 62.82 20.03 47.85
C GLU A 253 61.93 21.17 47.24
N GLN A 254 60.93 21.68 47.98
CA GLN A 254 59.86 22.66 47.63
C GLN A 254 60.26 24.17 47.79
N PRO A 255 59.39 25.23 47.68
CA PRO A 255 57.94 25.36 47.35
C PRO A 255 57.56 26.47 46.30
N ALA A 256 56.26 26.76 46.12
CA ALA A 256 55.68 27.87 45.31
C ALA A 256 55.40 29.17 46.12
N PRO A 257 55.13 30.33 45.47
CA PRO A 257 53.77 30.93 45.52
C PRO A 257 53.33 31.77 44.28
N ALA A 258 52.12 32.35 44.31
CA ALA A 258 51.54 33.24 43.28
C ALA A 258 51.70 34.75 43.58
N PRO A 259 51.59 35.63 42.56
CA PRO A 259 50.57 36.71 42.51
C PRO A 259 49.98 36.91 41.08
N ALA A 260 48.71 37.28 40.86
CA ALA A 260 48.00 38.57 41.08
C ALA A 260 48.29 39.68 40.02
N ALA A 261 47.27 40.48 39.70
CA ALA A 261 47.18 41.37 38.53
C ALA A 261 47.79 42.78 38.71
N PRO A 262 47.80 43.60 37.65
CA PRO A 262 47.70 45.06 37.78
C PRO A 262 46.58 45.68 36.92
N SER A 263 46.18 46.92 37.27
CA SER A 263 45.33 47.79 36.45
C SER A 263 45.60 49.27 36.75
N ALA A 264 45.27 50.12 35.78
CA ALA A 264 45.00 51.56 35.89
C ALA A 264 46.15 52.60 36.04
N SER A 265 46.19 53.53 35.07
CA SER A 265 46.12 55.01 35.25
C SER A 265 47.31 55.94 34.89
N ALA A 266 46.90 57.14 34.41
CA ALA A 266 47.63 58.41 34.20
C ALA A 266 48.54 58.53 32.94
N SER A 267 48.57 59.65 32.18
CA SER A 267 47.77 60.89 32.28
C SER A 267 47.80 61.79 31.02
N ALA A 268 46.71 62.57 30.85
CA ALA A 268 46.58 63.92 30.26
C ALA A 268 46.96 64.22 28.77
N GLU A 269 45.93 64.49 27.95
CA GLU A 269 45.55 65.80 27.32
C GLU A 269 46.61 66.75 26.68
N PRO A 270 46.26 67.53 25.61
CA PRO A 270 45.27 68.63 25.76
C PRO A 270 44.30 68.93 24.58
N SER A 271 43.04 69.23 24.96
CA SER A 271 42.17 70.34 24.51
C SER A 271 41.55 70.41 23.08
N ALA A 272 40.27 70.82 23.06
CA ALA A 272 39.45 71.24 21.90
C ALA A 272 39.46 72.81 21.77
N PRO A 273 38.48 73.60 21.23
CA PRO A 273 37.02 73.36 21.00
C PRO A 273 36.39 73.96 19.70
N ALA A 274 35.05 73.78 19.56
CA ALA A 274 34.05 74.72 18.96
C ALA A 274 34.07 75.02 17.43
N ASP A 275 32.96 75.38 16.75
CA ASP A 275 31.51 75.08 16.90
C ASP A 275 30.74 75.55 15.62
N ASP A 276 29.44 75.21 15.52
CA ASP A 276 28.33 75.92 14.84
C ASP A 276 28.15 75.95 13.28
N SER A 277 26.92 75.59 12.87
CA SER A 277 26.06 75.90 11.70
C SER A 277 26.55 76.42 10.32
N ALA A 278 25.96 75.88 9.23
CA ALA A 278 25.08 76.65 8.30
C ALA A 278 24.40 75.84 7.16
N THR A 279 23.09 76.07 6.97
CA THR A 279 22.20 75.66 5.84
C THR A 279 21.90 76.95 5.01
N PRO A 280 21.72 77.00 3.66
CA PRO A 280 20.52 76.48 2.99
C PRO A 280 20.60 76.08 1.48
N ALA A 281 19.43 75.72 0.92
CA ALA A 281 19.12 75.34 -0.48
C ALA A 281 18.93 76.59 -1.43
N PRO A 282 18.35 76.58 -2.68
CA PRO A 282 17.19 75.78 -3.16
C PRO A 282 17.05 75.36 -4.67
N GLU A 283 16.02 74.52 -4.93
CA GLU A 283 15.01 74.52 -6.03
C GLU A 283 15.20 73.98 -7.48
N ALA A 284 14.04 73.52 -8.02
CA ALA A 284 13.60 73.14 -9.39
C ALA A 284 14.23 71.89 -10.07
N ALA A 285 13.52 70.87 -10.61
CA ALA A 285 12.24 70.72 -11.37
C ALA A 285 12.34 71.04 -12.89
N ALA A 286 11.76 70.33 -13.87
CA ALA A 286 10.80 69.19 -13.89
C ALA A 286 10.93 68.32 -15.20
N ALA A 287 10.10 67.29 -15.38
CA ALA A 287 9.97 66.44 -16.61
C ALA A 287 8.94 67.01 -17.63
N PRO A 288 8.76 66.46 -18.88
CA PRO A 288 7.87 65.28 -19.09
C PRO A 288 8.05 64.38 -20.37
N SER A 289 7.40 63.19 -20.33
CA SER A 289 6.65 62.44 -21.40
C SER A 289 7.20 61.97 -22.77
N ALA A 290 7.10 60.62 -22.95
CA ALA A 290 6.35 59.86 -24.01
C ALA A 290 6.93 59.47 -25.41
N ALA A 291 6.96 58.12 -25.64
CA ALA A 291 6.55 57.30 -26.82
C ALA A 291 7.14 57.55 -28.25
N SER A 292 7.18 56.61 -29.21
CA SER A 292 6.62 55.24 -29.36
C SER A 292 7.48 54.30 -30.27
N ASP A 293 7.03 53.04 -30.43
CA ASP A 293 7.00 52.21 -31.67
C ASP A 293 8.18 51.35 -32.23
N SER A 294 7.88 50.04 -32.33
CA SER A 294 7.95 49.18 -33.55
C SER A 294 9.19 48.35 -33.95
N THR A 295 9.04 47.02 -33.76
CA THR A 295 9.56 45.83 -34.49
C THR A 295 9.11 45.81 -35.99
N PRO A 296 9.46 44.86 -36.92
CA PRO A 296 10.09 43.53 -36.75
C PRO A 296 11.10 43.02 -37.85
N ALA A 297 11.57 41.76 -37.64
CA ALA A 297 11.81 40.67 -38.62
C ALA A 297 12.97 40.63 -39.65
N GLN A 298 13.88 39.65 -39.42
CA GLN A 298 14.33 38.54 -40.29
C GLN A 298 15.19 38.73 -41.58
N ASP A 299 16.05 37.71 -41.79
CA ASP A 299 16.67 37.19 -43.03
C ASP A 299 17.69 38.06 -43.84
N ALA A 300 18.79 37.52 -44.43
CA ALA A 300 19.29 36.12 -44.48
C ALA A 300 20.81 36.01 -44.85
N GLN A 301 21.40 34.86 -44.48
CA GLN A 301 22.46 34.09 -45.20
C GLN A 301 23.83 34.72 -45.60
N HIS A 302 24.88 34.40 -44.82
CA HIS A 302 26.14 33.70 -45.23
C HIS A 302 27.13 34.34 -46.28
N PRO A 303 28.35 33.79 -46.57
CA PRO A 303 29.05 32.58 -46.06
C PRO A 303 30.60 32.71 -45.77
N LEU A 304 31.27 31.57 -45.47
CA LEU A 304 32.74 31.27 -45.56
C LEU A 304 33.70 31.73 -44.41
N PRO A 305 34.92 31.14 -44.21
CA PRO A 305 35.12 29.76 -43.69
C PRO A 305 36.35 29.53 -42.75
N GLY A 306 36.38 28.38 -42.04
CA GLY A 306 37.55 27.49 -41.83
C GLY A 306 38.87 27.95 -41.15
N GLU A 307 39.18 27.32 -40.00
CA GLU A 307 40.38 26.49 -39.68
C GLU A 307 41.80 26.87 -40.20
N ALA A 308 42.91 26.66 -39.47
CA ALA A 308 43.21 26.14 -38.11
C ALA A 308 44.59 26.76 -37.65
N VAL A 309 45.26 26.47 -36.52
CA VAL A 309 45.80 25.19 -36.00
C VAL A 309 46.29 25.34 -34.54
N SER A 310 46.01 24.32 -33.72
CA SER A 310 46.68 23.84 -32.48
C SER A 310 47.81 24.63 -31.80
N ALA A 311 47.68 24.84 -30.47
CA ALA A 311 48.76 24.60 -29.48
C ALA A 311 48.20 24.43 -28.05
N ALA A 312 48.74 23.47 -27.28
CA ALA A 312 48.55 23.25 -25.83
C ALA A 312 49.77 22.48 -25.28
N PRO A 313 49.98 22.31 -23.95
CA PRO A 313 49.28 22.88 -22.80
C PRO A 313 50.24 23.65 -21.83
N SER A 314 49.76 24.12 -20.67
CA SER A 314 50.61 24.35 -19.49
C SER A 314 49.84 24.31 -18.16
N THR A 315 50.27 23.42 -17.27
CA THR A 315 50.21 23.50 -15.78
C THR A 315 48.91 23.93 -15.08
N ALA A 316 48.29 22.97 -14.37
CA ALA A 316 47.29 23.21 -13.34
C ALA A 316 47.90 23.82 -12.03
N PRO A 317 47.09 24.47 -11.17
CA PRO A 317 47.38 24.60 -9.75
C PRO A 317 47.20 23.26 -9.02
N ALA A 318 47.73 23.14 -7.79
CA ALA A 318 47.71 21.90 -7.03
C ALA A 318 46.39 21.69 -6.26
N GLU A 319 46.01 20.43 -6.05
CA GLU A 319 44.96 20.08 -5.09
C GLU A 319 45.30 20.58 -3.68
N GLN A 320 44.30 21.08 -2.97
CA GLN A 320 44.35 21.28 -1.53
C GLN A 320 43.45 20.22 -0.88
N GLU A 321 44.06 19.18 -0.30
CA GLU A 321 43.35 18.27 0.60
C GLU A 321 42.86 19.08 1.82
N GLY A 322 41.57 19.39 1.84
CA GLY A 322 40.89 19.87 3.04
C GLY A 322 40.67 18.68 3.99
N PRO A 323 40.99 18.80 5.29
CA PRO A 323 40.66 17.75 6.24
C PRO A 323 39.13 17.76 6.45
N SER A 324 38.44 16.73 5.95
CA SER A 324 37.07 16.47 6.39
C SER A 324 37.08 16.24 7.90
N ALA A 325 36.26 16.99 8.63
CA ALA A 325 36.20 16.94 10.09
C ALA A 325 35.32 15.81 10.62
N VAL A 326 34.57 15.14 9.73
CA VAL A 326 33.65 14.05 10.06
C VAL A 326 34.37 12.70 9.84
N PRO A 327 34.39 11.79 10.84
CA PRO A 327 34.86 10.42 10.66
C PRO A 327 34.16 9.72 9.48
N GLY A 328 34.88 8.86 8.75
CA GLY A 328 34.33 8.21 7.55
C GLY A 328 34.06 9.13 6.35
N GLY A 329 34.42 10.42 6.40
CA GLY A 329 34.02 11.47 5.46
C GLY A 329 34.59 11.41 4.02
N ALA A 330 34.70 10.23 3.40
CA ALA A 330 35.19 10.01 2.04
C ALA A 330 34.34 8.94 1.32
N PHE A 331 33.18 9.37 0.80
CA PHE A 331 32.10 8.52 0.29
C PHE A 331 32.35 7.97 -1.13
N THR A 332 33.53 7.39 -1.38
CA THR A 332 33.97 6.97 -2.72
C THR A 332 33.94 5.46 -2.93
N GLN A 333 32.74 4.88 -2.96
CA GLN A 333 32.51 3.65 -3.74
C GLN A 333 32.22 4.00 -5.22
N THR A 334 33.12 4.77 -5.84
CA THR A 334 33.01 5.19 -7.24
C THR A 334 33.05 3.97 -8.15
N ALA A 335 31.96 3.72 -8.89
CA ALA A 335 31.89 2.63 -9.86
C ALA A 335 33.07 2.71 -10.86
N PRO A 336 33.71 1.58 -11.22
CA PRO A 336 34.91 1.60 -12.05
C PRO A 336 34.60 2.18 -13.44
N ALA A 337 35.26 3.30 -13.76
CA ALA A 337 35.02 4.04 -15.00
C ALA A 337 35.13 3.12 -16.24
N PRO A 338 34.14 3.16 -17.16
CA PRO A 338 34.09 2.22 -18.28
C PRO A 338 35.30 2.39 -19.20
N ALA A 339 36.06 1.30 -19.38
CA ALA A 339 37.24 1.30 -20.21
C ALA A 339 36.90 1.54 -21.69
N ASP A 340 37.71 2.39 -22.34
CA ASP A 340 37.48 2.94 -23.68
C ASP A 340 37.44 1.84 -24.77
N LEU A 341 36.24 1.34 -25.09
CA LEU A 341 35.98 0.32 -26.10
C LEU A 341 35.00 0.85 -27.15
N SER A 342 35.54 1.69 -28.03
CA SER A 342 34.84 2.11 -29.24
C SER A 342 34.41 0.91 -30.11
N SER A 343 33.16 0.95 -30.60
CA SER A 343 32.57 0.07 -31.62
C SER A 343 32.32 -1.40 -31.25
N HIS A 344 31.18 -1.66 -30.59
CA HIS A 344 30.26 -2.77 -30.95
C HIS A 344 28.85 -2.19 -31.13
N GLN A 345 28.09 -2.66 -32.13
CA GLN A 345 26.67 -2.29 -32.30
C GLN A 345 25.80 -3.27 -31.53
N GLU A 346 25.80 -3.15 -30.21
CA GLU A 346 24.93 -3.92 -29.34
C GLU A 346 23.48 -3.43 -29.51
N GLN A 347 22.60 -4.23 -30.12
CA GLN A 347 21.15 -3.99 -30.03
C GLN A 347 20.61 -4.56 -28.72
N ALA A 348 21.13 -4.03 -27.61
CA ALA A 348 20.57 -4.28 -26.29
C ALA A 348 19.08 -3.90 -26.28
N ALA A 349 18.25 -4.70 -25.60
CA ALA A 349 16.92 -4.24 -25.26
C ALA A 349 17.05 -3.07 -24.29
N PRO A 350 16.31 -1.96 -24.45
CA PRO A 350 16.26 -0.95 -23.42
C PRO A 350 15.56 -1.56 -22.20
N GLU A 351 16.35 -1.79 -21.15
CA GLU A 351 15.84 -1.86 -19.79
C GLU A 351 15.16 -0.51 -19.50
N GLU A 352 13.89 -0.56 -19.10
CA GLU A 352 13.16 0.63 -18.68
C GLU A 352 13.70 1.03 -17.30
N VAL A 353 14.77 1.83 -17.27
CA VAL A 353 15.30 2.43 -16.03
C VAL A 353 14.14 3.10 -15.29
N PRO A 354 13.81 2.68 -14.05
CA PRO A 354 12.77 3.33 -13.27
C PRO A 354 13.09 4.81 -13.07
N ALA A 355 12.06 5.65 -13.09
CA ALA A 355 12.23 7.03 -12.64
C ALA A 355 12.31 7.03 -11.12
N TRP A 356 13.31 7.71 -10.58
CA TRP A 356 13.56 7.80 -9.15
C TRP A 356 12.66 8.84 -8.43
N ALA A 357 11.98 9.67 -9.21
CA ALA A 357 11.17 10.78 -8.74
C ALA A 357 10.00 11.09 -9.71
N THR A 358 9.08 11.96 -9.29
CA THR A 358 8.05 12.59 -10.14
C THR A 358 8.68 13.51 -11.19
N ILE A 359 7.89 14.03 -12.14
CA ILE A 359 8.38 14.99 -13.14
C ILE A 359 8.96 16.27 -12.50
N GLY A 360 8.45 16.66 -11.31
CA GLY A 360 8.95 17.82 -10.57
C GLY A 360 9.95 17.52 -9.45
N GLY A 361 10.12 16.27 -9.01
CA GLY A 361 11.26 15.86 -8.16
C GLY A 361 10.95 15.26 -6.79
N ILE A 362 9.71 14.83 -6.53
CA ILE A 362 9.33 14.09 -5.30
C ILE A 362 9.91 12.68 -5.40
N GLY A 363 10.70 12.25 -4.42
CA GLY A 363 11.33 10.93 -4.35
C GLY A 363 10.46 9.85 -3.70
N ALA A 364 11.04 8.66 -3.55
CA ALA A 364 10.30 7.44 -3.22
C ALA A 364 9.63 7.45 -1.83
N PHE A 365 10.26 8.04 -0.82
CA PHE A 365 9.75 8.00 0.56
C PHE A 365 8.69 9.07 0.83
N ALA A 366 8.91 10.32 0.37
CA ALA A 366 7.85 11.33 0.28
C ALA A 366 6.62 10.81 -0.50
N ALA A 367 6.83 10.09 -1.61
CA ALA A 367 5.73 9.49 -2.37
C ALA A 367 5.01 8.36 -1.62
N ALA A 368 5.75 7.52 -0.87
CA ALA A 368 5.17 6.47 -0.04
C ALA A 368 4.32 7.04 1.11
N GLY A 369 4.84 8.02 1.87
CA GLY A 369 4.12 8.69 2.96
C GLY A 369 2.83 9.38 2.49
N LEU A 370 2.91 10.14 1.39
CA LEU A 370 1.73 10.75 0.75
C LEU A 370 0.66 9.71 0.38
N LEU A 371 1.06 8.60 -0.23
CA LEU A 371 0.12 7.54 -0.60
C LEU A 371 -0.42 6.76 0.60
N GLY A 372 0.34 6.62 1.68
CA GLY A 372 -0.13 6.04 2.93
C GLY A 372 -1.31 6.83 3.52
N ILE A 373 -1.14 8.14 3.68
CA ILE A 373 -2.22 9.02 4.18
C ILE A 373 -3.42 9.04 3.23
N VAL A 374 -3.21 9.15 1.91
CA VAL A 374 -4.30 9.13 0.92
C VAL A 374 -5.01 7.77 0.93
N GLY A 375 -4.28 6.66 1.05
CA GLY A 375 -4.81 5.30 1.09
C GLY A 375 -5.68 5.06 2.32
N LEU A 376 -5.17 5.37 3.51
CA LEU A 376 -5.91 5.26 4.78
C LEU A 376 -7.19 6.09 4.76
N ARG A 377 -7.09 7.38 4.37
CA ARG A 377 -8.25 8.26 4.26
C ARG A 377 -9.27 7.77 3.23
N ARG A 378 -8.82 7.33 2.04
CA ARG A 378 -9.71 6.78 1.00
C ARG A 378 -10.33 5.44 1.40
N GLN A 379 -9.70 4.66 2.28
CA GLN A 379 -10.30 3.49 2.92
C GLN A 379 -11.40 3.89 3.91
N LEU A 380 -11.17 4.89 4.76
CA LEU A 380 -12.21 5.44 5.65
C LEU A 380 -13.39 6.05 4.87
N GLN A 381 -13.13 6.68 3.72
CA GLN A 381 -14.18 7.11 2.78
C GLN A 381 -14.98 5.92 2.22
N ARG A 382 -14.33 4.83 1.78
CA ARG A 382 -15.02 3.60 1.32
C ARG A 382 -15.84 2.93 2.42
N ARG A 383 -15.33 2.92 3.66
CA ARG A 383 -16.02 2.35 4.83
C ARG A 383 -17.38 3.01 5.06
N ARG A 384 -17.39 4.35 5.12
CA ARG A 384 -18.59 5.18 5.36
C ARG A 384 -19.52 5.32 4.16
N ARG A 385 -19.13 4.80 2.99
CA ARG A 385 -19.86 4.97 1.73
C ARG A 385 -21.10 4.07 1.69
N GLN A 386 -22.26 4.67 1.88
CA GLN A 386 -23.54 4.01 1.69
C GLN A 386 -23.85 3.79 0.19
N PRO A 387 -24.69 2.79 -0.16
CA PRO A 387 -25.12 2.55 -1.54
C PRO A 387 -25.65 3.82 -2.24
N GLY A 388 -25.26 4.02 -3.50
CA GLY A 388 -25.62 5.21 -4.28
C GLY A 388 -24.82 6.49 -3.95
N GLN A 389 -23.85 6.44 -3.03
CA GLN A 389 -22.83 7.50 -2.87
C GLN A 389 -21.57 7.21 -3.71
N SER A 390 -20.70 8.19 -3.89
CA SER A 390 -19.37 8.03 -4.50
C SER A 390 -18.28 8.63 -3.63
N VAL A 391 -17.11 7.98 -3.64
CA VAL A 391 -15.91 8.50 -2.98
C VAL A 391 -15.30 9.61 -3.85
N PRO A 392 -14.97 10.79 -3.29
CA PRO A 392 -14.32 11.88 -4.03
C PRO A 392 -12.98 11.48 -4.66
N MET A 393 -12.85 11.75 -5.96
CA MET A 393 -11.61 11.60 -6.73
C MET A 393 -11.08 12.99 -7.12
N PRO A 394 -9.75 13.18 -7.17
CA PRO A 394 -9.14 14.45 -7.55
C PRO A 394 -9.36 14.78 -9.03
N GLU A 395 -9.17 16.05 -9.41
CA GLU A 395 -9.27 16.45 -10.83
C GLU A 395 -8.11 15.87 -11.67
N GLU A 396 -8.25 15.86 -13.01
CA GLU A 396 -7.32 15.17 -13.93
C GLU A 396 -5.84 15.49 -13.66
N GLN A 397 -5.53 16.75 -13.39
CA GLN A 397 -4.16 17.22 -13.14
C GLN A 397 -3.56 16.71 -11.82
N THR A 398 -4.39 16.44 -10.83
CA THR A 398 -4.00 15.96 -9.50
C THR A 398 -4.06 14.44 -9.43
N ALA A 399 -5.00 13.80 -10.15
CA ALA A 399 -4.96 12.37 -10.47
C ALA A 399 -3.68 11.99 -11.24
N GLN A 400 -3.18 12.84 -12.15
CA GLN A 400 -1.88 12.66 -12.81
C GLN A 400 -0.68 12.75 -11.85
N LEU A 401 -0.79 13.49 -10.75
CA LEU A 401 0.23 13.45 -9.69
C LEU A 401 0.10 12.17 -8.85
N GLU A 402 -1.12 11.80 -8.43
CA GLU A 402 -1.41 10.55 -7.72
C GLU A 402 -0.91 9.30 -8.52
N THR A 403 -0.95 9.39 -9.86
CA THR A 403 -0.42 8.40 -10.81
C THR A 403 1.10 8.37 -10.84
N GLN A 404 1.77 9.53 -10.76
CA GLN A 404 3.24 9.61 -10.71
C GLN A 404 3.76 9.07 -9.37
N LEU A 405 3.16 9.47 -8.24
CA LEU A 405 3.54 8.99 -6.91
C LEU A 405 3.48 7.44 -6.85
N ARG A 406 2.43 6.81 -7.40
CA ARG A 406 2.31 5.33 -7.49
C ARG A 406 3.39 4.61 -8.30
N VAL A 407 4.16 5.32 -9.12
CA VAL A 407 5.24 4.77 -9.95
C VAL A 407 6.62 5.05 -9.35
N VAL A 408 6.69 5.91 -8.33
CA VAL A 408 7.90 6.39 -7.66
C VAL A 408 8.03 5.85 -6.24
N ALA A 409 6.90 5.63 -5.56
CA ALA A 409 6.87 5.16 -4.18
C ALA A 409 7.46 3.74 -4.04
N GLU A 410 8.33 3.59 -3.05
CA GLU A 410 8.95 2.32 -2.65
C GLU A 410 8.52 2.01 -1.19
N PRO A 411 7.24 1.68 -0.94
CA PRO A 411 6.69 1.57 0.41
C PRO A 411 7.37 0.47 1.23
N GLU A 412 7.70 -0.67 0.62
CA GLU A 412 8.41 -1.79 1.26
C GLU A 412 9.79 -1.36 1.81
N GLN A 413 10.50 -0.47 1.10
CA GLN A 413 11.81 0.06 1.53
C GLN A 413 11.66 1.14 2.63
N ALA A 414 10.54 1.86 2.66
CA ALA A 414 10.21 2.81 3.72
C ALA A 414 9.80 2.09 5.02
N GLU A 415 8.98 1.05 4.90
CA GLU A 415 8.58 0.15 5.99
C GLU A 415 9.80 -0.58 6.57
N GLU A 416 10.69 -1.13 5.73
CA GLU A 416 11.94 -1.72 6.21
C GLU A 416 12.78 -0.70 6.98
N LEU A 417 12.91 0.54 6.49
CA LEU A 417 13.65 1.59 7.22
C LEU A 417 13.01 1.93 8.58
N ASP A 418 11.68 1.91 8.70
CA ASP A 418 11.00 2.13 9.99
C ASP A 418 11.27 0.96 10.96
N VAL A 419 11.04 -0.27 10.51
CA VAL A 419 11.28 -1.51 11.27
C VAL A 419 12.73 -1.60 11.74
N VAL A 420 13.71 -1.30 10.88
CA VAL A 420 15.15 -1.31 11.21
C VAL A 420 15.49 -0.30 12.32
N GLN A 421 14.86 0.88 12.32
CA GLN A 421 15.06 1.87 13.38
C GLN A 421 14.42 1.44 14.70
N ARG A 422 13.14 1.03 14.68
CA ARG A 422 12.43 0.59 15.89
C ARG A 422 13.11 -0.65 16.51
N TRP A 423 13.63 -1.54 15.68
CA TRP A 423 14.44 -2.69 16.10
C TRP A 423 15.72 -2.26 16.83
N LEU A 424 16.44 -1.23 16.33
CA LEU A 424 17.63 -0.69 16.99
C LEU A 424 17.30 -0.07 18.36
N ALA A 425 16.14 0.59 18.51
CA ALA A 425 15.67 1.07 19.82
C ALA A 425 15.43 -0.07 20.81
N ARG A 426 14.72 -1.13 20.39
CA ARG A 426 14.52 -2.33 21.20
C ARG A 426 15.85 -2.98 21.61
N TRP A 427 16.74 -3.19 20.65
CA TRP A 427 18.06 -3.77 20.92
C TRP A 427 18.87 -2.95 21.94
N ALA A 428 18.91 -1.62 21.78
CA ALA A 428 19.64 -0.73 22.68
C ALA A 428 19.08 -0.81 24.11
N HIS A 429 17.75 -0.76 24.26
CA HIS A 429 17.07 -0.88 25.55
C HIS A 429 17.33 -2.24 26.22
N GLU A 430 17.12 -3.36 25.51
CA GLU A 430 17.32 -4.72 26.06
C GLU A 430 18.76 -4.98 26.50
N ASN A 431 19.74 -4.43 25.78
CA ASN A 431 21.17 -4.65 26.04
C ASN A 431 21.80 -3.56 26.92
N GLY A 432 21.01 -2.56 27.36
CA GLY A 432 21.49 -1.44 28.16
C GLY A 432 22.61 -0.66 27.47
N GLN A 433 22.51 -0.46 26.15
CA GLN A 433 23.42 0.35 25.34
C GLN A 433 22.78 1.72 25.06
N ASP A 434 23.60 2.76 24.90
CA ASP A 434 23.13 4.02 24.33
C ASP A 434 22.80 3.83 22.82
N LEU A 435 21.82 4.57 22.31
CA LEU A 435 21.50 4.60 20.87
C LEU A 435 22.71 5.11 20.07
N PRO A 436 23.03 4.52 18.90
CA PRO A 436 24.13 5.01 18.06
C PRO A 436 23.84 6.42 17.53
N GLU A 437 24.89 7.23 17.37
CA GLU A 437 24.79 8.65 16.98
C GLU A 437 24.53 8.85 15.47
N LEU A 438 23.44 8.27 14.96
CA LEU A 438 23.06 8.34 13.55
C LEU A 438 22.88 9.79 13.08
N PHE A 439 23.39 10.11 11.89
CA PHE A 439 23.14 11.41 11.25
C PHE A 439 22.75 11.33 9.77
N LEU A 440 23.15 10.25 9.09
CA LEU A 440 22.85 10.01 7.68
C LEU A 440 22.51 8.53 7.48
N VAL A 441 21.45 8.28 6.71
CA VAL A 441 21.09 6.94 6.22
C VAL A 441 21.17 6.96 4.71
N ARG A 442 21.67 5.88 4.12
CA ARG A 442 21.57 5.61 2.68
C ARG A 442 20.84 4.30 2.44
N VAL A 443 19.72 4.33 1.71
CA VAL A 443 18.90 3.15 1.41
C VAL A 443 18.96 2.82 -0.08
N SER A 444 19.19 1.54 -0.41
CA SER A 444 19.02 0.98 -1.74
C SER A 444 18.19 -0.30 -1.69
N PRO A 445 17.68 -0.82 -2.82
CA PRO A 445 16.97 -2.11 -2.88
C PRO A 445 17.80 -3.34 -2.51
N GLU A 446 19.09 -3.18 -2.20
CA GLU A 446 19.99 -4.26 -1.77
C GLU A 446 20.44 -4.10 -0.31
N GLN A 447 20.52 -2.88 0.22
CA GLN A 447 21.03 -2.61 1.58
C GLN A 447 20.62 -1.24 2.15
N ILE A 448 20.57 -1.18 3.48
CA ILE A 448 20.52 0.05 4.28
C ILE A 448 21.91 0.29 4.88
N ALA A 449 22.44 1.50 4.75
CA ALA A 449 23.72 1.92 5.32
C ALA A 449 23.53 3.08 6.31
N LEU A 450 24.08 2.92 7.52
CA LEU A 450 23.98 3.84 8.64
C LEU A 450 25.32 4.53 8.88
N TYR A 451 25.31 5.86 8.95
CA TYR A 451 26.50 6.70 9.19
C TYR A 451 26.38 7.45 10.50
N LEU A 452 27.40 7.28 11.35
CA LEU A 452 27.38 7.70 12.76
C LEU A 452 28.37 8.83 13.04
N MET A 453 27.99 9.80 13.88
CA MET A 453 28.86 10.90 14.35
C MET A 453 29.99 10.40 15.25
N ALA A 454 29.80 9.25 15.91
CA ALA A 454 30.75 8.63 16.83
C ALA A 454 30.79 7.09 16.61
N PRO A 455 31.95 6.44 16.82
CA PRO A 455 32.07 4.98 16.76
C PRO A 455 31.11 4.26 17.70
N ALA A 456 30.35 3.31 17.16
CA ALA A 456 29.49 2.39 17.91
C ALA A 456 29.80 0.93 17.55
N GLN A 457 29.23 -0.01 18.30
CA GLN A 457 29.26 -1.45 17.98
C GLN A 457 27.81 -1.91 17.84
N LEU A 458 27.39 -2.20 16.61
CA LEU A 458 26.06 -2.76 16.33
C LEU A 458 26.09 -4.30 16.41
N PRO A 459 24.94 -4.96 16.61
CA PRO A 459 24.83 -6.43 16.62
C PRO A 459 24.74 -6.99 15.19
N GLU A 460 24.85 -8.32 15.04
CA GLU A 460 24.32 -9.00 13.84
C GLU A 460 22.80 -8.70 13.73
N PRO A 461 22.25 -8.42 12.53
CA PRO A 461 22.85 -8.66 11.20
C PRO A 461 23.70 -7.51 10.63
N PHE A 462 23.91 -6.41 11.37
CA PHE A 462 24.70 -5.28 10.88
C PHE A 462 26.18 -5.64 10.74
N VAL A 463 26.80 -5.19 9.64
CA VAL A 463 28.21 -5.40 9.32
C VAL A 463 28.90 -4.04 9.24
N ALA A 464 30.06 -3.89 9.91
CA ALA A 464 30.86 -2.67 9.77
C ALA A 464 31.49 -2.61 8.37
N GLU A 465 31.24 -1.54 7.61
CA GLU A 465 31.95 -1.28 6.34
C GLU A 465 33.36 -0.70 6.61
N THR A 466 33.56 -0.09 7.78
CA THR A 466 34.83 0.55 8.18
C THR A 466 35.36 0.06 9.53
N ASP A 467 36.70 -0.11 9.61
CA ASP A 467 37.43 -0.55 10.82
C ASP A 467 37.27 0.39 12.05
N ASP A 468 36.77 1.61 11.85
CA ASP A 468 36.53 2.62 12.89
C ASP A 468 35.10 2.61 13.46
N GLY A 469 34.20 1.77 12.94
CA GLY A 469 32.87 1.54 13.50
C GLY A 469 31.88 2.70 13.33
N VAL A 470 32.11 3.60 12.36
CA VAL A 470 31.21 4.73 12.06
C VAL A 470 30.30 4.49 10.84
N VAL A 471 30.57 3.46 10.04
CA VAL A 471 29.71 3.04 8.91
C VAL A 471 29.30 1.58 9.08
N TRP A 472 27.99 1.33 9.08
CA TRP A 472 27.39 0.01 9.23
C TRP A 472 26.39 -0.27 8.12
N THR A 473 26.41 -1.47 7.53
CA THR A 473 25.47 -1.89 6.50
C THR A 473 24.62 -3.07 6.97
N LEU A 474 23.40 -3.14 6.42
CA LEU A 474 22.42 -4.20 6.63
C LEU A 474 21.87 -4.56 5.24
N ALA A 475 21.87 -5.85 4.86
CA ALA A 475 21.26 -6.27 3.60
C ALA A 475 19.72 -6.24 3.70
N SER A 476 19.04 -5.84 2.63
CA SER A 476 17.57 -5.73 2.64
C SER A 476 16.90 -7.09 2.91
N GLY A 477 15.86 -7.10 3.74
CA GLY A 477 15.14 -8.27 4.22
C GLY A 477 15.87 -9.09 5.29
N SER A 478 16.83 -8.49 6.02
CA SER A 478 17.60 -9.17 7.08
C SER A 478 17.01 -9.06 8.49
N ILE A 479 15.99 -8.21 8.70
CA ILE A 479 15.29 -8.07 9.99
C ILE A 479 13.82 -8.43 9.77
N ASP A 480 13.30 -9.30 10.63
CA ASP A 480 11.89 -9.71 10.62
C ASP A 480 10.99 -8.58 11.16
N ILE A 481 9.85 -8.37 10.51
CA ILE A 481 8.81 -7.43 10.96
C ILE A 481 8.17 -7.98 12.24
N ASP A 482 8.00 -7.13 13.24
CA ASP A 482 7.50 -7.49 14.57
C ASP A 482 6.52 -6.41 15.05
N PRO A 483 5.28 -6.74 15.43
CA PRO A 483 4.29 -5.74 15.82
C PRO A 483 4.58 -5.10 17.20
N ASP A 484 5.30 -5.77 18.10
CA ASP A 484 5.64 -5.24 19.43
C ASP A 484 6.99 -4.49 19.39
N LEU A 485 7.01 -3.44 18.55
CA LEU A 485 8.16 -2.57 18.32
C LEU A 485 7.94 -1.17 18.93
N PRO A 486 8.94 -0.60 19.63
CA PRO A 486 8.82 0.72 20.24
C PRO A 486 8.77 1.83 19.17
N ALA A 487 8.39 3.04 19.60
CA ALA A 487 8.43 4.25 18.77
C ALA A 487 9.79 4.48 18.10
N ALA A 488 9.79 5.09 16.91
CA ALA A 488 11.01 5.27 16.11
C ALA A 488 12.05 6.17 16.81
N PRO A 489 13.33 5.72 16.97
CA PRO A 489 14.37 6.48 17.67
C PRO A 489 14.93 7.69 16.93
N TYR A 490 14.82 7.74 15.59
CA TYR A 490 15.33 8.84 14.75
C TYR A 490 14.19 9.45 13.92
N PRO A 491 13.11 9.95 14.56
CA PRO A 491 11.87 10.30 13.88
C PRO A 491 12.02 11.52 12.94
N SER A 492 13.12 12.26 13.08
CA SER A 492 13.57 13.38 12.25
C SER A 492 14.43 13.01 11.04
N LEU A 493 14.51 11.73 10.64
CA LEU A 493 15.08 11.32 9.35
C LEU A 493 14.23 11.84 8.18
N VAL A 494 14.86 12.56 7.24
CA VAL A 494 14.23 13.06 6.01
C VAL A 494 15.16 12.96 4.81
N THR A 495 14.61 12.58 3.65
CA THR A 495 15.32 12.46 2.37
C THR A 495 15.75 13.83 1.84
N VAL A 496 17.06 14.01 1.62
CA VAL A 496 17.63 15.18 0.93
C VAL A 496 17.73 14.99 -0.58
N GLY A 497 17.82 13.73 -1.03
CA GLY A 497 18.01 13.41 -2.44
C GLY A 497 18.51 11.99 -2.68
N GLN A 498 18.88 11.71 -3.91
CA GLN A 498 19.39 10.41 -4.36
C GLN A 498 20.86 10.52 -4.81
N ASP A 499 21.72 9.57 -4.42
CA ASP A 499 23.14 9.56 -4.83
C ASP A 499 23.37 8.98 -6.25
N ASP A 500 24.61 9.06 -6.75
CA ASP A 500 25.01 8.50 -8.07
C ASP A 500 24.77 6.99 -8.21
N THR A 501 24.66 6.25 -7.09
CA THR A 501 24.35 4.80 -7.09
C THR A 501 22.84 4.53 -7.19
N ARG A 502 22.02 5.58 -7.16
CA ARG A 502 20.56 5.59 -7.01
C ARG A 502 20.04 5.19 -5.64
N SER A 503 20.86 5.34 -4.59
CA SER A 503 20.41 5.15 -3.22
C SER A 503 19.76 6.42 -2.68
N GLN A 504 18.63 6.31 -1.98
CA GLN A 504 18.04 7.44 -1.26
C GLN A 504 18.96 7.84 -0.11
N VAL A 505 19.16 9.14 0.12
CA VAL A 505 20.00 9.68 1.21
C VAL A 505 19.14 10.54 2.12
N LEU A 506 19.09 10.15 3.39
CA LEU A 506 18.33 10.80 4.46
C LEU A 506 19.27 11.38 5.52
N LEU A 507 18.84 12.47 6.17
CA LEU A 507 19.56 13.09 7.28
C LEU A 507 18.67 13.17 8.53
N ASP A 508 19.25 12.92 9.71
CA ASP A 508 18.57 13.15 10.99
C ASP A 508 18.74 14.62 11.40
N LEU A 509 17.67 15.40 11.24
CA LEU A 509 17.69 16.82 11.56
C LEU A 509 17.91 17.11 13.06
N GLU A 510 17.49 16.24 13.99
CA GLU A 510 17.78 16.41 15.42
C GLU A 510 19.27 16.19 15.71
N ARG A 511 19.92 15.24 15.03
CA ARG A 511 21.38 15.02 15.18
C ARG A 511 22.21 16.12 14.50
N LEU A 512 21.74 16.69 13.39
CA LEU A 512 22.41 17.84 12.78
C LEU A 512 22.20 19.12 13.60
N GLY A 513 21.00 19.36 14.12
CA GLY A 513 20.60 20.58 14.85
C GLY A 513 20.43 21.80 13.95
N THR A 514 21.36 22.07 13.03
CA THR A 514 21.23 23.15 12.04
C THR A 514 21.71 22.72 10.67
N LEU A 515 20.87 22.91 9.64
CA LEU A 515 21.17 22.63 8.23
C LEU A 515 20.87 23.88 7.39
N GLY A 516 21.86 24.39 6.67
CA GLY A 516 21.65 25.42 5.65
C GLY A 516 21.36 24.81 4.28
N ILE A 517 20.53 25.47 3.46
CA ILE A 517 20.29 25.08 2.08
C ILE A 517 20.66 26.26 1.17
N ASP A 518 21.90 26.30 0.69
CA ASP A 518 22.40 27.34 -0.23
C ASP A 518 22.07 26.97 -1.69
N GLY A 519 21.69 27.95 -2.51
CA GLY A 519 21.28 27.73 -3.91
C GLY A 519 20.43 28.85 -4.48
N ASP A 520 19.68 28.58 -5.56
CA ASP A 520 18.65 29.52 -6.06
C ASP A 520 17.47 29.61 -5.05
N PRO A 521 16.98 30.83 -4.71
CA PRO A 521 15.91 30.99 -3.71
C PRO A 521 14.60 30.25 -4.00
N GLN A 522 14.27 29.98 -5.26
CA GLN A 522 13.09 29.18 -5.60
C GLN A 522 13.37 27.71 -5.31
N LEU A 523 14.51 27.19 -5.76
CA LEU A 523 14.89 25.80 -5.58
C LEU A 523 15.12 25.44 -4.09
N THR A 524 15.76 26.31 -3.31
CA THR A 524 15.95 26.09 -1.87
C THR A 524 14.61 26.03 -1.11
N THR A 525 13.61 26.79 -1.56
CA THR A 525 12.24 26.72 -1.02
C THR A 525 11.58 25.39 -1.40
N GLN A 526 11.69 24.95 -2.66
CA GLN A 526 11.14 23.66 -3.13
C GLN A 526 11.73 22.43 -2.40
N VAL A 527 12.99 22.50 -1.96
CA VAL A 527 13.62 21.47 -1.11
C VAL A 527 13.08 21.50 0.32
N LEU A 528 12.86 22.68 0.91
CA LEU A 528 12.19 22.78 2.22
C LEU A 528 10.73 22.31 2.16
N ASP A 529 9.99 22.61 1.09
CA ASP A 529 8.62 22.11 0.86
C ASP A 529 8.62 20.57 0.79
N ALA A 530 9.61 19.96 0.13
CA ALA A 530 9.78 18.51 0.12
C ALA A 530 10.06 17.93 1.52
N MET A 531 10.96 18.54 2.30
CA MET A 531 11.22 18.12 3.69
C MET A 531 9.97 18.26 4.56
N ALA A 532 9.19 19.33 4.39
CA ALA A 532 7.95 19.58 5.13
C ALA A 532 6.91 18.49 4.85
N VAL A 533 6.73 18.12 3.58
CA VAL A 533 5.78 17.08 3.17
C VAL A 533 6.25 15.69 3.61
N GLU A 534 7.53 15.34 3.49
CA GLU A 534 8.01 14.02 3.91
C GLU A 534 7.91 13.84 5.43
N LEU A 535 8.44 14.77 6.24
CA LEU A 535 8.31 14.70 7.71
C LEU A 535 6.85 14.66 8.18
N ALA A 536 5.95 15.35 7.47
CA ALA A 536 4.53 15.33 7.78
C ALA A 536 3.85 14.00 7.43
N THR A 537 4.45 13.13 6.59
CA THR A 537 3.78 11.95 6.04
C THR A 537 4.52 10.61 6.21
N SER A 538 5.79 10.61 6.62
CA SER A 538 6.54 9.39 6.97
C SER A 538 6.05 8.75 8.26
N SER A 539 5.99 7.41 8.31
CA SER A 539 5.52 6.64 9.47
C SER A 539 6.41 6.81 10.70
N TRP A 540 7.73 6.79 10.53
CA TRP A 540 8.70 7.01 11.62
C TRP A 540 8.63 8.42 12.23
N SER A 541 8.01 9.39 11.56
CA SER A 541 7.90 10.78 12.04
C SER A 541 6.73 11.02 13.01
N GLU A 542 6.03 9.97 13.43
CA GLU A 542 4.93 9.95 14.41
C GLU A 542 5.13 10.90 15.62
N ASN A 543 6.35 10.98 16.16
CA ASN A 543 6.67 11.77 17.37
C ASN A 543 7.35 13.13 17.10
N VAL A 544 7.24 13.70 15.88
CA VAL A 544 7.86 15.00 15.52
C VAL A 544 6.86 16.16 15.58
N THR A 545 7.26 17.29 16.19
CA THR A 545 6.58 18.60 16.03
C THR A 545 7.21 19.35 14.85
N ILE A 546 6.44 19.65 13.80
CA ILE A 546 6.93 20.26 12.55
C ILE A 546 6.44 21.69 12.44
N THR A 547 7.38 22.64 12.39
CA THR A 547 7.11 24.08 12.45
C THR A 547 7.46 24.74 11.12
N LEU A 548 6.43 25.21 10.40
CA LEU A 548 6.54 25.81 9.09
C LEU A 548 6.52 27.34 9.21
N VAL A 549 7.58 28.01 8.75
CA VAL A 549 7.71 29.48 8.78
C VAL A 549 8.00 30.00 7.38
N GLY A 550 6.96 30.50 6.71
CA GLY A 550 7.02 31.00 5.32
C GLY A 550 7.31 29.91 4.27
N VAL A 551 6.91 28.67 4.54
CA VAL A 551 7.10 27.48 3.69
C VAL A 551 5.85 26.60 3.76
N ALA A 552 5.61 25.78 2.74
CA ALA A 552 4.52 24.78 2.66
C ALA A 552 3.13 25.29 3.08
N ASP A 553 2.75 26.52 2.70
CA ASP A 553 1.51 27.15 3.18
C ASP A 553 0.27 26.28 2.87
N GLY A 554 -0.52 26.05 3.91
CA GLY A 554 -1.71 25.21 3.89
C GLY A 554 -1.47 23.75 4.27
N LEU A 555 -0.23 23.25 4.29
CA LEU A 555 0.07 21.84 4.61
C LEU A 555 -0.51 21.43 5.98
N ALA A 556 -0.32 22.27 7.01
CA ALA A 556 -0.88 22.05 8.35
C ALA A 556 -2.41 21.80 8.34
N LYS A 557 -3.16 22.44 7.43
CA LYS A 557 -4.63 22.33 7.33
C LYS A 557 -5.07 21.01 6.68
N VAL A 558 -4.28 20.47 5.76
CA VAL A 558 -4.61 19.21 5.05
C VAL A 558 -4.02 17.97 5.72
N VAL A 559 -2.99 18.12 6.56
CA VAL A 559 -2.50 17.05 7.43
C VAL A 559 -3.39 16.95 8.68
N SER A 560 -3.63 18.06 9.39
CA SER A 560 -4.61 18.18 10.50
C SER A 560 -4.48 17.18 11.67
N ASP A 561 -3.27 16.67 11.92
CA ASP A 561 -2.94 15.79 13.05
C ASP A 561 -2.46 16.53 14.31
N GLY A 562 -2.22 17.85 14.21
CA GLY A 562 -1.67 18.67 15.29
C GLY A 562 -0.14 18.67 15.41
N ARG A 563 0.57 17.78 14.70
CA ARG A 563 2.05 17.76 14.63
C ARG A 563 2.59 18.90 13.77
N VAL A 564 1.91 19.17 12.65
CA VAL A 564 2.28 20.22 11.70
C VAL A 564 1.63 21.56 12.06
N ARG A 565 2.44 22.60 12.27
CA ARG A 565 1.98 23.95 12.62
C ARG A 565 2.61 25.05 11.75
N GLN A 566 1.78 26.00 11.29
CA GLN A 566 2.24 27.20 10.60
C GLN A 566 2.45 28.34 11.61
N ILE A 567 3.56 29.08 11.51
CA ILE A 567 3.80 30.29 12.34
C ILE A 567 4.40 31.40 11.47
N ASP A 568 3.74 32.56 11.47
CA ASP A 568 4.15 33.73 10.67
C ASP A 568 5.09 34.70 11.43
N ASP A 569 5.16 34.62 12.76
CA ASP A 569 6.00 35.46 13.63
C ASP A 569 7.15 34.64 14.24
N LEU A 570 8.38 34.96 13.80
CA LEU A 570 9.59 34.30 14.26
C LEU A 570 10.00 34.67 15.70
N ASP A 571 9.64 35.86 16.20
CA ASP A 571 9.89 36.24 17.60
C ASP A 571 8.91 35.49 18.53
N GLN A 572 7.66 35.27 18.08
CA GLN A 572 6.71 34.38 18.77
C GLN A 572 7.25 32.94 18.83
N LEU A 573 7.73 32.39 17.71
CA LEU A 573 8.31 31.04 17.67
C LEU A 573 9.52 30.92 18.60
N ILE A 574 10.47 31.86 18.54
CA ILE A 574 11.63 31.84 19.44
C ILE A 574 11.18 31.91 20.89
N GLY A 575 10.17 32.70 21.24
CA GLY A 575 9.57 32.71 22.59
C GLY A 575 8.98 31.37 23.04
N GLN A 576 8.35 30.61 22.12
CA GLN A 576 7.83 29.26 22.38
C GLN A 576 8.96 28.24 22.57
N LEU A 577 9.97 28.24 21.69
CA LEU A 577 11.15 27.38 21.79
C LEU A 577 11.93 27.65 23.08
N ASP A 578 12.10 28.92 23.46
CA ASP A 578 12.72 29.33 24.73
C ASP A 578 11.86 28.82 25.93
N GLY A 579 10.56 28.62 25.76
CA GLY A 579 9.68 27.92 26.72
C GLY A 579 9.98 26.43 26.80
N LYS A 580 9.77 25.69 25.71
CA LYS A 580 9.99 24.23 25.61
C LYS A 580 11.40 23.83 26.06
N ALA A 581 12.43 24.61 25.68
CA ALA A 581 13.81 24.39 26.09
C ALA A 581 14.06 24.61 27.60
N LYS A 582 13.18 25.29 28.35
CA LYS A 582 13.23 25.36 29.82
C LYS A 582 12.48 24.19 30.46
N ASP A 583 11.33 23.81 29.89
CA ASP A 583 10.54 22.69 30.37
C ASP A 583 11.24 21.33 30.18
N ILE A 584 11.88 21.10 29.02
CA ILE A 584 12.71 19.90 28.77
C ILE A 584 13.90 19.84 29.74
N ARG A 585 14.61 20.95 29.96
CA ARG A 585 15.72 20.99 30.93
C ARG A 585 15.23 20.63 32.34
N ARG A 586 14.08 21.16 32.77
CA ARG A 586 13.47 20.79 34.06
C ARG A 586 13.12 19.30 34.11
N ALA A 587 12.56 18.74 33.04
CA ALA A 587 12.22 17.31 32.99
C ALA A 587 13.47 16.41 33.05
N LEU A 588 14.57 16.79 32.40
CA LEU A 588 15.87 16.11 32.51
C LEU A 588 16.43 16.19 33.95
N ASP A 589 16.43 17.39 34.56
CA ASP A 589 16.84 17.60 35.96
C ASP A 589 15.97 16.82 36.96
N GLU A 590 14.66 16.67 36.69
CA GLU A 590 13.70 15.91 37.51
C GLU A 590 13.85 14.38 37.36
N GLN A 591 14.41 13.91 36.24
CA GLN A 591 14.64 12.49 35.94
C GLN A 591 16.09 12.01 36.19
N ASP A 592 17.01 12.92 36.58
CA ASP A 592 18.46 12.67 36.71
C ASP A 592 19.10 12.15 35.39
N ALA A 593 18.53 12.55 34.25
CA ALA A 593 18.91 12.09 32.91
C ALA A 593 19.90 13.07 32.24
N ALA A 594 21.02 12.56 31.72
CA ALA A 594 22.07 13.41 31.15
C ALA A 594 21.84 13.81 29.68
N THR A 595 20.98 13.08 28.95
CA THR A 595 20.60 13.34 27.56
C THR A 595 19.12 13.05 27.32
N LEU A 596 18.55 13.61 26.24
CA LEU A 596 17.22 13.20 25.78
C LEU A 596 17.17 11.72 25.39
N ASP A 597 18.21 11.20 24.75
CA ASP A 597 18.31 9.79 24.36
C ASP A 597 18.10 8.87 25.58
N GLN A 598 18.67 9.23 26.75
CA GLN A 598 18.48 8.51 28.02
C GLN A 598 17.08 8.71 28.63
N ALA A 599 16.47 9.90 28.51
CA ALA A 599 15.11 10.15 28.99
C ALA A 599 14.06 9.37 28.17
N ARG A 600 14.20 9.37 26.83
CA ARG A 600 13.37 8.57 25.90
C ARG A 600 13.52 7.07 26.16
N ALA A 601 14.73 6.59 26.43
CA ALA A 601 14.97 5.18 26.77
C ALA A 601 14.40 4.76 28.15
N ALA A 602 14.09 5.72 29.03
CA ALA A 602 13.60 5.49 30.40
C ALA A 602 12.09 5.75 30.60
N ASN A 603 11.44 6.53 29.72
CA ASN A 603 10.01 6.84 29.78
C ASN A 603 9.33 6.63 28.43
N GLN A 604 8.20 5.91 28.42
CA GLN A 604 7.35 5.67 27.25
C GLN A 604 6.39 6.84 26.95
N GLU A 605 6.70 8.06 27.40
CA GLU A 605 5.83 9.24 27.20
C GLU A 605 6.29 10.07 25.99
N GLU A 606 5.33 10.50 25.16
CA GLU A 606 5.49 11.35 23.96
C GLU A 606 6.18 12.72 24.24
N ALA A 607 6.33 13.09 25.51
CA ALA A 607 6.72 14.42 25.99
C ALA A 607 8.10 14.92 25.50
N PHE A 608 8.91 14.05 24.90
CA PHE A 608 10.28 14.32 24.45
C PHE A 608 10.47 14.33 22.91
N GLY A 609 9.39 14.37 22.14
CA GLY A 609 9.41 14.47 20.68
C GLY A 609 10.12 15.73 20.14
N PRO A 610 10.99 15.63 19.11
CA PRO A 610 11.76 16.75 18.60
C PRO A 610 10.90 17.80 17.89
N GLU A 611 11.41 19.03 17.86
CA GLU A 611 10.81 20.19 17.21
C GLU A 611 11.68 20.66 16.04
N ILE A 612 11.21 20.38 14.83
CA ILE A 612 11.88 20.73 13.59
C ILE A 612 11.30 22.03 13.05
N VAL A 613 12.15 23.04 12.88
CA VAL A 613 11.78 24.34 12.30
C VAL A 613 12.25 24.39 10.85
N LEU A 614 11.32 24.49 9.91
CA LEU A 614 11.58 24.70 8.49
C LEU A 614 11.31 26.16 8.17
N LEU A 615 12.37 26.91 7.87
CA LEU A 615 12.38 28.37 7.82
C LEU A 615 12.69 28.87 6.40
N GLY A 616 11.64 29.25 5.68
CA GLY A 616 11.73 29.90 4.36
C GLY A 616 12.00 31.41 4.43
N LEU A 617 11.71 32.06 5.57
CA LEU A 617 11.93 33.49 5.79
C LEU A 617 13.36 33.76 6.30
N GLU A 618 14.03 34.78 5.75
CA GLU A 618 15.37 35.19 6.22
C GLU A 618 15.30 35.73 7.67
N PRO A 619 15.95 35.09 8.66
CA PRO A 619 15.92 35.54 10.05
C PRO A 619 16.83 36.74 10.26
N THR A 620 16.45 37.68 11.14
CA THR A 620 17.37 38.76 11.53
C THR A 620 18.60 38.20 12.27
N PRO A 621 19.77 38.89 12.26
CA PRO A 621 20.97 38.43 12.97
C PRO A 621 20.86 38.31 14.50
N ALA A 622 19.73 38.72 15.08
CA ALA A 622 19.38 38.45 16.48
C ALA A 622 18.60 37.12 16.61
N GLN A 623 17.58 36.93 15.76
CA GLN A 623 16.78 35.71 15.70
C GLN A 623 17.64 34.50 15.28
N ALA A 624 18.47 34.64 14.25
CA ALA A 624 19.41 33.61 13.79
C ALA A 624 20.26 33.08 14.94
N ARG A 625 20.91 33.98 15.70
CA ARG A 625 21.71 33.59 16.89
C ARG A 625 20.88 32.88 17.95
N ARG A 626 19.61 33.25 18.14
CA ARG A 626 18.75 32.55 19.10
C ARG A 626 18.37 31.15 18.66
N LEU A 627 18.13 30.94 17.36
CA LEU A 627 17.91 29.61 16.81
C LEU A 627 19.18 28.74 16.95
N THR A 628 20.37 29.30 16.65
CA THR A 628 21.65 28.60 16.87
C THR A 628 21.91 28.31 18.36
N ASP A 629 21.63 29.26 19.27
CA ASP A 629 21.72 29.07 20.74
C ASP A 629 20.81 27.92 21.25
N LEU A 630 19.65 27.73 20.62
CA LEU A 630 18.63 26.75 21.00
C LEU A 630 18.94 25.35 20.43
N ALA A 631 19.26 25.26 19.14
CA ALA A 631 19.60 24.00 18.48
C ALA A 631 20.97 23.45 18.92
N GLY A 632 21.94 24.34 19.16
CA GLY A 632 23.28 24.00 19.67
C GLY A 632 23.36 23.79 21.19
N ALA A 633 22.23 23.62 21.88
CA ALA A 633 22.20 23.45 23.33
C ALA A 633 22.88 22.15 23.80
N ILE A 634 23.49 22.20 24.98
CA ILE A 634 24.07 21.04 25.68
C ILE A 634 23.45 20.93 27.08
N PRO A 635 22.83 19.79 27.46
CA PRO A 635 22.49 18.67 26.57
C PRO A 635 21.57 19.10 25.43
N ARG A 636 21.52 18.32 24.34
CA ARG A 636 20.59 18.56 23.22
C ARG A 636 19.15 18.47 23.71
N LEU A 637 18.29 19.33 23.17
CA LEU A 637 16.91 19.53 23.65
C LEU A 637 15.85 19.26 22.57
N GLY A 638 16.19 18.50 21.53
CA GLY A 638 15.26 18.16 20.45
C GLY A 638 14.71 19.38 19.76
N ILE A 639 15.57 20.34 19.42
CA ILE A 639 15.25 21.50 18.60
C ILE A 639 16.22 21.51 17.43
N ALA A 640 15.69 21.56 16.21
CA ALA A 640 16.49 21.72 15.01
C ALA A 640 15.92 22.79 14.08
N ALA A 641 16.77 23.39 13.26
CA ALA A 641 16.38 24.41 12.29
C ALA A 641 17.02 24.15 10.91
N VAL A 642 16.19 24.13 9.87
CA VAL A 642 16.59 24.08 8.47
C VAL A 642 16.21 25.41 7.81
N THR A 643 17.14 26.03 7.09
CA THR A 643 16.97 27.39 6.54
C THR A 643 17.26 27.46 5.06
N THR A 644 16.55 28.36 4.35
CA THR A 644 17.05 28.87 3.07
C THR A 644 18.34 29.67 3.30
N ALA A 645 19.31 29.48 2.41
CA ALA A 645 20.70 29.86 2.60
C ALA A 645 21.31 29.35 3.93
N ASN A 646 22.47 29.90 4.32
CA ASN A 646 23.10 29.63 5.63
C ASN A 646 23.17 30.85 6.59
N PRO A 647 22.03 31.45 6.99
CA PRO A 647 21.99 32.56 7.96
C PRO A 647 22.33 32.14 9.41
N LEU A 648 22.25 30.85 9.75
CA LEU A 648 22.57 30.31 11.08
C LEU A 648 24.08 30.02 11.28
N ALA A 649 24.87 30.07 10.19
CA ALA A 649 26.25 29.59 10.13
C ALA A 649 26.40 28.10 10.51
N SER A 650 25.47 27.28 10.02
CA SER A 650 25.48 25.81 10.07
C SER A 650 26.77 25.23 9.47
N ASP A 651 27.37 24.25 10.15
CA ASP A 651 28.48 23.45 9.59
C ASP A 651 28.00 22.48 8.48
N TRP A 652 26.72 22.08 8.53
CA TRP A 652 26.06 21.25 7.52
C TRP A 652 25.32 22.14 6.50
N ILE A 653 25.62 21.93 5.22
CA ILE A 653 25.07 22.72 4.12
C ILE A 653 24.70 21.78 2.97
N LEU A 654 23.47 21.85 2.49
CA LEU A 654 23.08 21.29 1.20
C LEU A 654 23.21 22.41 0.15
N ASN A 655 24.25 22.34 -0.67
CA ASN A 655 24.55 23.31 -1.72
C ASN A 655 23.95 22.84 -3.06
N LEU A 656 22.91 23.51 -3.53
CA LEU A 656 22.20 23.20 -4.77
C LEU A 656 22.90 23.90 -5.95
N GLU A 657 23.51 23.15 -6.87
CA GLU A 657 24.14 23.73 -8.07
C GLU A 657 23.10 24.06 -9.14
N ASP A 658 22.21 23.11 -9.41
CA ASP A 658 21.05 23.28 -10.29
C ASP A 658 19.89 22.36 -9.88
N GLU A 659 18.86 22.28 -10.73
CA GLU A 659 17.67 21.47 -10.49
C GLU A 659 17.90 19.96 -10.34
N ASP A 660 19.01 19.42 -10.86
CA ASP A 660 19.33 17.99 -10.90
C ASP A 660 20.59 17.63 -10.07
N HIS A 661 21.34 18.61 -9.55
CA HIS A 661 22.64 18.41 -8.90
C HIS A 661 22.81 19.24 -7.61
N ALA A 662 23.23 18.57 -6.53
CA ALA A 662 23.50 19.16 -5.23
C ALA A 662 24.65 18.46 -4.49
N ASP A 663 25.35 19.20 -3.64
CA ASP A 663 26.42 18.72 -2.76
C ASP A 663 26.03 18.84 -1.29
N LEU A 664 26.10 17.74 -0.54
CA LEU A 664 26.01 17.79 0.92
C LEU A 664 27.39 18.01 1.54
N LEU A 665 27.56 19.09 2.29
CA LEU A 665 28.78 19.46 3.03
C LEU A 665 28.59 19.23 4.54
N PRO A 666 29.66 18.91 5.29
CA PRO A 666 31.07 18.83 4.89
C PRO A 666 31.48 17.48 4.27
N VAL A 667 30.53 16.57 4.04
CA VAL A 667 30.78 15.19 3.57
C VAL A 667 31.18 15.09 2.09
N ASN A 668 30.84 16.09 1.26
CA ASN A 668 31.06 16.12 -0.20
C ASN A 668 30.34 14.97 -0.91
N GLN A 669 29.12 14.66 -0.47
CA GLN A 669 28.27 13.66 -1.12
C GLN A 669 27.49 14.35 -2.25
N HIS A 670 27.76 13.95 -3.49
CA HIS A 670 26.98 14.35 -4.67
C HIS A 670 25.59 13.70 -4.62
N LEU A 671 24.55 14.49 -4.93
CA LEU A 671 23.14 14.11 -4.85
C LEU A 671 22.35 14.72 -6.01
N ARG A 672 21.22 14.10 -6.34
CA ARG A 672 20.08 14.76 -6.99
C ARG A 672 19.11 15.21 -5.92
N PRO A 673 18.84 16.51 -5.75
CA PRO A 673 18.02 17.00 -4.64
C PRO A 673 16.55 16.56 -4.78
N GLN A 674 15.95 16.12 -3.67
CA GLN A 674 14.50 15.95 -3.58
C GLN A 674 13.84 17.33 -3.46
N LYS A 675 12.82 17.61 -4.29
CA LYS A 675 12.16 18.92 -4.36
C LYS A 675 10.68 18.78 -4.71
N ILE A 676 9.85 19.73 -4.26
CA ILE A 676 8.44 19.87 -4.65
C ILE A 676 8.29 21.15 -5.44
N THR A 677 7.86 21.06 -6.71
CA THR A 677 7.54 22.28 -7.47
C THR A 677 6.29 22.96 -6.90
N PRO A 678 6.12 24.30 -7.02
CA PRO A 678 4.91 24.98 -6.51
C PRO A 678 3.61 24.43 -7.09
N GLU A 679 3.63 23.94 -8.34
CA GLU A 679 2.47 23.28 -8.95
C GLU A 679 2.17 21.91 -8.33
N GLU A 680 3.18 21.11 -7.97
CA GLU A 680 2.97 19.88 -7.20
C GLU A 680 2.52 20.18 -5.76
N GLY A 681 3.03 21.24 -5.14
CA GLY A 681 2.66 21.65 -3.78
C GLY A 681 1.16 21.97 -3.66
N GLU A 682 0.57 22.68 -4.63
CA GLU A 682 -0.89 22.88 -4.68
C GLU A 682 -1.66 21.57 -4.94
N ARG A 683 -1.18 20.72 -5.85
CA ARG A 683 -1.83 19.42 -6.16
C ARG A 683 -1.76 18.43 -4.98
N ILE A 684 -0.69 18.45 -4.18
CA ILE A 684 -0.57 17.67 -2.93
C ILE A 684 -1.63 18.13 -1.93
N LYS A 685 -1.83 19.44 -1.78
CA LYS A 685 -2.86 20.00 -0.90
C LYS A 685 -4.27 19.67 -1.40
N GLU A 686 -4.53 19.76 -2.71
CA GLU A 686 -5.80 19.30 -3.31
C GLU A 686 -6.02 17.80 -3.02
N LEU A 687 -5.05 16.95 -3.33
CA LEU A 687 -5.12 15.49 -3.13
C LEU A 687 -5.42 15.11 -1.68
N LEU A 688 -4.69 15.69 -0.72
CA LEU A 688 -4.89 15.45 0.71
C LEU A 688 -6.24 15.99 1.21
N ALA A 689 -6.75 17.08 0.63
CA ALA A 689 -8.07 17.63 0.94
C ALA A 689 -9.22 16.80 0.34
N THR A 690 -9.11 16.33 -0.91
CA THR A 690 -10.10 15.44 -1.54
C THR A 690 -10.21 14.11 -0.79
N ALA A 691 -9.11 13.62 -0.20
CA ALA A 691 -9.13 12.45 0.67
C ALA A 691 -9.82 12.70 2.04
N LEU A 692 -9.98 13.96 2.48
CA LEU A 692 -10.69 14.32 3.72
C LEU A 692 -12.20 14.54 3.54
N GLU A 693 -12.70 14.61 2.31
CA GLU A 693 -14.13 14.83 2.05
C GLU A 693 -14.99 13.59 2.37
N ASP A 694 -16.23 13.82 2.82
CA ASP A 694 -17.22 12.74 2.97
C ASP A 694 -17.74 12.21 1.61
N PRO A 695 -18.18 10.94 1.53
CA PRO A 695 -18.82 10.38 0.34
C PRO A 695 -20.01 11.21 -0.15
N ARG A 696 -19.98 11.61 -1.43
CA ARG A 696 -20.98 12.48 -2.07
C ARG A 696 -22.14 11.64 -2.63
N SER A 697 -23.36 12.17 -2.67
CA SER A 697 -24.48 11.46 -3.36
C SER A 697 -24.30 11.50 -4.87
N THR A 698 -24.53 10.37 -5.56
CA THR A 698 -24.45 10.30 -7.04
C THR A 698 -25.68 10.86 -7.74
N GLY A 699 -26.78 11.11 -7.04
CA GLY A 699 -28.07 11.48 -7.64
C GLY A 699 -28.78 10.36 -8.43
N ARG A 700 -28.27 9.12 -8.37
CA ARG A 700 -28.95 7.90 -8.86
C ARG A 700 -30.20 7.59 -8.00
N GLY A 701 -31.02 6.64 -8.45
CA GLY A 701 -32.16 6.18 -7.66
C GLY A 701 -31.75 5.62 -6.29
N THR A 702 -32.58 5.84 -5.27
CA THR A 702 -32.39 5.22 -3.96
C THR A 702 -32.49 3.70 -4.10
N THR A 703 -31.43 2.98 -3.74
CA THR A 703 -31.41 1.51 -3.72
C THR A 703 -32.35 0.96 -2.65
N ALA A 704 -32.84 -0.26 -2.84
CA ALA A 704 -33.80 -0.88 -1.94
C ALA A 704 -33.19 -1.16 -0.54
N THR A 705 -33.69 -0.47 0.49
CA THR A 705 -33.26 -0.68 1.89
C THR A 705 -33.71 -2.04 2.41
N ILE A 706 -32.81 -2.76 3.09
CA ILE A 706 -33.07 -4.09 3.63
C ILE A 706 -33.45 -3.98 5.12
N ASP A 707 -34.72 -4.24 5.46
CA ASP A 707 -35.16 -4.40 6.86
C ASP A 707 -35.00 -5.85 7.32
N ILE A 708 -34.06 -6.07 8.25
CA ILE A 708 -33.79 -7.39 8.84
C ILE A 708 -35.01 -7.96 9.60
N ASN A 709 -35.90 -7.13 10.16
CA ASN A 709 -37.11 -7.64 10.83
C ASN A 709 -38.09 -8.27 9.83
N THR A 710 -38.36 -7.57 8.72
CA THR A 710 -39.17 -8.08 7.61
C THR A 710 -38.56 -9.34 6.96
N VAL A 711 -37.23 -9.45 6.96
CA VAL A 711 -36.48 -10.62 6.47
C VAL A 711 -36.50 -11.81 7.46
N LEU A 712 -36.62 -11.58 8.77
CA LEU A 712 -36.59 -12.63 9.80
C LEU A 712 -37.97 -13.07 10.35
N ASP A 713 -39.05 -12.29 10.20
CA ASP A 713 -40.39 -12.77 10.61
C ASP A 713 -40.90 -13.86 9.64
N GLU A 714 -40.84 -15.13 10.09
CA GLU A 714 -41.27 -16.33 9.35
C GLU A 714 -42.71 -16.24 8.79
N ARG A 715 -43.53 -15.30 9.28
CA ARG A 715 -44.94 -15.12 8.86
C ARG A 715 -45.10 -14.62 7.42
N THR A 716 -44.16 -13.82 6.92
CA THR A 716 -44.33 -13.14 5.62
C THR A 716 -44.43 -14.13 4.46
N HIS A 717 -43.66 -15.23 4.52
CA HIS A 717 -43.68 -16.31 3.52
C HIS A 717 -44.96 -17.18 3.52
N LEU A 718 -45.81 -17.08 4.55
CA LEU A 718 -47.12 -17.74 4.58
C LEU A 718 -48.27 -16.79 4.22
N SER A 719 -48.10 -15.47 4.37
CA SER A 719 -49.08 -14.48 3.90
C SER A 719 -49.04 -14.36 2.38
N ALA A 720 -47.86 -14.06 1.80
CA ALA A 720 -47.76 -13.68 0.38
C ALA A 720 -48.25 -14.75 -0.62
N VAL A 721 -48.30 -16.03 -0.24
CA VAL A 721 -48.90 -17.10 -1.05
C VAL A 721 -50.43 -17.14 -0.88
N ALA A 722 -50.93 -16.96 0.35
CA ALA A 722 -52.36 -16.90 0.65
C ALA A 722 -53.01 -15.63 0.06
N ASP A 723 -52.37 -14.48 0.18
CA ASP A 723 -52.83 -13.21 -0.40
C ASP A 723 -52.92 -13.30 -1.93
N LEU A 724 -51.97 -13.99 -2.59
CA LEU A 724 -52.01 -14.20 -4.04
C LEU A 724 -53.08 -15.24 -4.44
N GLU A 725 -53.26 -16.32 -3.67
CA GLU A 725 -54.35 -17.27 -3.90
C GLU A 725 -55.72 -16.60 -3.69
N GLU A 726 -55.90 -15.75 -2.68
CA GLU A 726 -57.16 -15.05 -2.39
C GLU A 726 -57.46 -14.00 -3.48
N MET A 727 -56.47 -13.19 -3.91
CA MET A 727 -56.61 -12.30 -5.07
C MET A 727 -57.00 -13.05 -6.36
N LEU A 728 -56.39 -14.22 -6.63
CA LEU A 728 -56.73 -15.06 -7.79
C LEU A 728 -58.11 -15.74 -7.68
N HIS A 729 -58.73 -15.78 -6.49
CA HIS A 729 -60.10 -16.27 -6.30
C HIS A 729 -61.16 -15.16 -6.28
N GLU A 730 -60.79 -13.89 -6.06
CA GLU A 730 -61.76 -12.77 -6.13
C GLU A 730 -62.05 -12.31 -7.58
N GLU A 731 -61.12 -12.45 -8.53
CA GLU A 731 -61.34 -12.03 -9.93
C GLU A 731 -62.42 -12.85 -10.68
N GLU A 732 -62.77 -14.07 -10.26
CA GLU A 732 -63.76 -14.90 -10.98
C GLU A 732 -65.24 -14.51 -10.71
N ASN A 733 -65.52 -13.54 -9.82
CA ASN A 733 -66.91 -13.26 -9.41
C ASN A 733 -67.27 -11.79 -9.11
N THR A 734 -67.25 -10.92 -10.12
CA THR A 734 -68.21 -9.79 -10.18
C THR A 734 -68.57 -9.40 -11.62
N GLN A 735 -69.71 -9.90 -12.12
CA GLN A 735 -70.41 -9.29 -13.26
C GLN A 735 -71.55 -8.39 -12.74
N ASP A 736 -71.31 -7.07 -12.64
CA ASP A 736 -72.29 -6.02 -12.99
C ASP A 736 -71.68 -4.62 -12.81
N LEU A 737 -71.59 -3.85 -13.90
CA LEU A 737 -71.31 -2.41 -13.88
C LEU A 737 -72.62 -1.62 -13.77
N PRO A 738 -72.63 -0.45 -13.11
CA PRO A 738 -72.85 0.75 -13.94
C PRO A 738 -72.18 2.07 -13.49
N LEU A 739 -71.61 2.74 -14.49
CA LEU A 739 -71.60 4.20 -14.72
C LEU A 739 -70.66 5.13 -13.90
N THR A 740 -69.80 5.79 -14.69
CA THR A 740 -69.08 7.08 -14.53
C THR A 740 -70.00 8.25 -14.10
N PRO A 741 -69.48 9.37 -13.51
CA PRO A 741 -68.33 10.13 -14.06
C PRO A 741 -67.36 10.88 -13.10
N ALA A 742 -66.29 11.41 -13.72
CA ALA A 742 -65.36 12.44 -13.25
C ALA A 742 -66.07 13.83 -13.11
N PRO A 743 -65.43 14.98 -12.67
CA PRO A 743 -63.99 15.30 -12.75
C PRO A 743 -63.37 16.25 -11.67
N ALA A 744 -62.13 16.67 -11.95
CA ALA A 744 -61.54 18.02 -11.72
C ALA A 744 -60.62 18.33 -10.49
N VAL A 745 -59.45 18.86 -10.86
CA VAL A 745 -58.51 19.78 -10.14
C VAL A 745 -59.08 21.23 -10.13
N PRO A 746 -58.51 22.28 -9.47
CA PRO A 746 -57.25 22.41 -8.69
C PRO A 746 -57.26 23.29 -7.39
N ALA A 747 -56.07 23.40 -6.75
CA ALA A 747 -55.41 24.60 -6.17
C ALA A 747 -55.88 25.37 -4.89
N ALA A 748 -54.90 25.54 -3.98
CA ALA A 748 -54.44 26.80 -3.31
C ALA A 748 -55.05 27.38 -1.99
N GLU A 749 -54.17 28.14 -1.31
CA GLU A 749 -54.35 29.23 -0.29
C GLU A 749 -54.75 28.98 1.20
N THR A 750 -53.71 28.97 2.06
CA THR A 750 -53.43 29.84 3.24
C THR A 750 -54.43 30.15 4.40
N ALA A 751 -53.88 30.05 5.63
CA ALA A 751 -53.97 30.96 6.81
C ALA A 751 -55.11 30.86 7.87
N GLU A 752 -54.67 30.88 9.16
CA GLU A 752 -55.26 31.47 10.40
C GLU A 752 -56.66 30.96 10.88
N ASP A 753 -57.09 30.95 12.16
CA ASP A 753 -56.72 31.70 13.38
C ASP A 753 -57.13 30.95 14.71
N GLU A 754 -57.01 31.60 15.89
CA GLU A 754 -57.13 31.10 17.29
C GLU A 754 -58.54 30.85 17.93
N THR A 755 -58.53 30.20 19.12
CA THR A 755 -59.25 30.50 20.41
C THR A 755 -60.16 29.46 21.12
N ASP A 756 -60.10 29.54 22.46
CA ASP A 756 -60.70 28.77 23.58
C ASP A 756 -62.09 29.41 24.01
N PRO A 757 -62.72 29.26 25.22
CA PRO A 757 -62.53 28.38 26.40
C PRO A 757 -63.82 27.78 27.06
N ALA A 758 -63.67 26.99 28.15
CA ALA A 758 -64.27 27.24 29.51
C ALA A 758 -64.56 26.00 30.44
N GLU A 759 -64.04 26.10 31.68
CA GLU A 759 -64.37 25.60 33.06
C GLU A 759 -65.61 24.70 33.36
N GLU A 760 -65.77 23.95 34.48
CA GLU A 760 -65.38 24.07 35.92
C GLU A 760 -65.04 22.71 36.64
N ASN A 761 -64.79 22.71 37.97
CA ASN A 761 -64.22 21.61 38.80
C ASN A 761 -65.03 21.21 40.07
N GLU A 762 -64.78 20.03 40.66
CA GLU A 762 -64.77 19.79 42.13
C GLU A 762 -64.09 18.42 42.54
N GLU A 763 -62.87 18.51 43.12
CA GLU A 763 -62.27 17.84 44.32
C GLU A 763 -62.71 16.44 44.88
N ASP A 764 -61.90 15.63 45.58
CA ASP A 764 -60.52 15.73 46.17
C ASP A 764 -59.87 14.32 46.41
N VAL A 765 -58.56 14.29 46.72
CA VAL A 765 -57.83 13.46 47.72
C VAL A 765 -56.52 12.78 47.23
N LEU A 766 -55.42 13.26 47.82
CA LEU A 766 -54.05 12.70 47.97
C LEU A 766 -52.94 13.04 46.92
N ALA A 767 -51.91 13.70 47.44
CA ALA A 767 -50.70 14.31 46.85
C ALA A 767 -49.45 13.39 46.92
N ALA A 768 -48.25 13.67 46.39
CA ALA A 768 -47.65 14.58 45.37
C ALA A 768 -46.10 14.40 45.45
N GLN A 769 -45.20 14.81 44.54
CA GLN A 769 -45.25 15.27 43.14
C GLN A 769 -43.82 15.19 42.53
N THR A 770 -43.73 15.05 41.20
CA THR A 770 -42.56 15.41 40.34
C THR A 770 -42.57 16.95 40.10
N ALA A 771 -41.60 17.69 39.52
CA ALA A 771 -40.84 17.45 38.29
C ALA A 771 -39.81 18.59 37.98
N ARG A 772 -39.02 18.39 36.90
CA ARG A 772 -38.60 19.37 35.84
C ARG A 772 -37.68 20.59 36.10
N HIS A 773 -36.63 20.60 35.26
CA HIS A 773 -36.08 21.68 34.40
C HIS A 773 -35.58 23.04 34.92
N THR A 774 -34.54 23.49 34.21
CA THR A 774 -33.77 24.73 34.28
C THR A 774 -34.40 25.92 33.53
N PRO A 775 -34.17 27.15 34.02
CA PRO A 775 -34.17 28.38 33.24
C PRO A 775 -32.79 29.08 33.22
N THR A 776 -32.67 30.09 32.34
CA THR A 776 -31.50 30.96 32.08
C THR A 776 -32.03 32.38 31.78
N PRO A 777 -31.34 33.53 32.01
CA PRO A 777 -30.07 33.81 32.71
C PRO A 777 -30.14 34.89 33.85
N ALA A 778 -29.05 35.01 34.63
CA ALA A 778 -28.55 36.24 35.32
C ALA A 778 -29.46 36.96 36.38
N PRO A 779 -28.96 37.93 37.20
CA PRO A 779 -27.59 38.46 37.38
C PRO A 779 -27.04 38.34 38.83
N ALA A 780 -25.90 38.98 39.12
CA ALA A 780 -25.25 39.02 40.45
C ALA A 780 -25.80 40.12 41.39
N PRO A 781 -25.51 40.02 42.71
CA PRO A 781 -24.99 41.18 43.45
C PRO A 781 -23.84 40.87 44.45
N HIS A 782 -23.21 41.92 44.98
CA HIS A 782 -22.15 41.93 46.00
C HIS A 782 -22.68 41.59 47.43
N ASP A 783 -21.80 41.27 48.40
CA ASP A 783 -21.31 42.26 49.42
C ASP A 783 -20.23 41.67 50.39
N THR A 784 -19.63 42.53 51.22
CA THR A 784 -18.66 42.30 52.35
C THR A 784 -17.22 41.85 51.98
N MET A 785 -16.13 42.51 52.39
CA MET A 785 -15.60 42.92 53.73
C MET A 785 -14.98 41.73 54.50
N ASP A 786 -13.75 41.78 55.05
CA ASP A 786 -12.93 42.92 55.54
C ASP A 786 -11.39 42.66 55.58
N GLU A 787 -10.63 43.75 55.83
CA GLU A 787 -9.34 43.89 56.58
C GLU A 787 -7.93 43.55 55.97
N ASP A 788 -7.03 44.54 56.20
CA ASP A 788 -5.56 44.51 56.46
C ASP A 788 -4.48 44.56 55.34
N GLU A 789 -4.36 45.76 54.74
CA GLU A 789 -3.24 46.73 54.86
C GLU A 789 -1.75 46.30 54.80
N ASP A 790 -1.03 46.76 53.74
CA ASP A 790 0.10 47.76 53.77
C ASP A 790 0.90 47.68 52.44
N GLU A 791 0.86 48.69 51.56
CA GLU A 791 1.76 49.89 51.49
C GLU A 791 3.23 49.58 51.04
N GLU A 792 3.88 50.36 50.18
CA GLU A 792 3.66 51.76 49.77
C GLU A 792 4.17 52.08 48.32
N SER A 793 3.40 52.88 47.55
CA SER A 793 3.78 54.05 46.69
C SER A 793 4.97 54.00 45.68
N GLN A 794 5.15 54.86 44.66
CA GLN A 794 4.41 55.90 43.88
C GLN A 794 5.29 56.23 42.62
N ASP A 795 4.91 56.84 41.49
CA ASP A 795 3.69 57.44 40.87
C ASP A 795 3.86 57.21 39.32
N GLN A 796 3.43 57.91 38.25
CA GLN A 796 2.67 59.13 37.87
C GLN A 796 2.22 58.89 36.40
N ALA A 797 0.95 58.93 35.98
CA ALA A 797 0.04 60.08 35.76
C ALA A 797 0.56 61.15 34.74
N ALA A 798 -0.23 61.83 33.88
CA ALA A 798 -1.67 61.80 33.51
C ALA A 798 -1.92 62.79 32.32
N ALA A 799 -3.04 62.87 31.57
CA ALA A 799 -4.16 61.96 31.22
C ALA A 799 -5.15 62.68 30.24
N ALA A 800 -6.12 61.95 29.65
CA ALA A 800 -7.37 62.44 28.99
C ALA A 800 -7.24 63.12 27.59
N ALA A 801 -8.29 63.34 26.78
CA ALA A 801 -9.76 63.27 27.03
C ALA A 801 -10.63 62.90 25.79
N VAL A 802 -11.93 62.64 26.04
CA VAL A 802 -13.06 62.26 25.14
C VAL A 802 -14.02 63.46 24.97
N PRO A 803 -14.67 63.78 23.80
CA PRO A 803 -16.00 63.27 23.37
C PRO A 803 -16.24 63.27 21.81
N THR A 804 -17.40 63.03 21.14
CA THR A 804 -18.85 62.92 21.50
C THR A 804 -19.65 62.16 20.42
N GLU A 805 -20.85 61.65 20.75
CA GLU A 805 -21.98 61.22 19.87
C GLU A 805 -22.75 62.42 19.22
N PRO A 806 -23.80 62.31 18.34
CA PRO A 806 -24.79 61.20 18.19
C PRO A 806 -25.46 60.89 16.79
N GLU A 807 -26.35 59.87 16.82
CA GLU A 807 -27.65 59.67 16.10
C GLU A 807 -27.80 59.37 14.57
N ASP A 808 -28.26 58.13 14.30
CA ASP A 808 -29.49 57.73 13.55
C ASP A 808 -29.51 57.46 12.01
N ILE A 809 -30.50 56.63 11.62
CA ILE A 809 -31.09 56.31 10.30
C ILE A 809 -30.57 55.06 9.52
N THR A 810 -31.52 54.21 9.10
CA THR A 810 -31.44 52.96 8.32
C THR A 810 -30.94 53.12 6.87
N PRO A 811 -30.50 52.03 6.20
CA PRO A 811 -31.38 51.47 5.14
C PRO A 811 -31.34 49.92 4.98
N GLU A 812 -32.31 49.40 4.20
CA GLU A 812 -32.37 48.03 3.66
C GLU A 812 -31.62 47.91 2.30
N PRO A 813 -31.41 46.69 1.74
CA PRO A 813 -30.36 46.44 0.75
C PRO A 813 -30.72 46.80 -0.71
N GLN A 814 -29.68 46.97 -1.53
CA GLN A 814 -29.75 46.82 -2.98
C GLN A 814 -28.55 46.00 -3.51
N ASP A 815 -28.78 45.42 -4.68
CA ASP A 815 -27.97 44.40 -5.37
C ASP A 815 -26.97 45.02 -6.38
N GLN A 816 -26.08 44.18 -6.90
CA GLN A 816 -25.28 44.32 -8.13
C GLN A 816 -23.91 45.03 -8.10
N THR A 817 -22.97 44.33 -8.74
CA THR A 817 -21.57 44.60 -9.04
C THR A 817 -21.30 45.79 -9.97
N PRO A 818 -20.07 46.34 -9.91
CA PRO A 818 -19.27 46.67 -11.09
C PRO A 818 -18.13 45.64 -11.26
N ALA A 819 -17.96 44.95 -12.39
CA ALA A 819 -17.41 45.48 -13.66
C ALA A 819 -16.04 46.14 -13.44
N VAL A 820 -14.88 45.52 -13.74
CA VAL A 820 -14.46 44.90 -15.02
C VAL A 820 -14.86 45.74 -16.21
N VAL A 821 -13.93 46.54 -16.74
CA VAL A 821 -14.11 47.36 -17.94
C VAL A 821 -12.85 47.30 -18.81
N ALA A 822 -12.99 46.68 -19.99
CA ALA A 822 -12.00 46.73 -21.07
C ALA A 822 -12.54 47.60 -22.23
N VAL A 823 -11.70 48.47 -22.79
CA VAL A 823 -12.09 49.57 -23.70
C VAL A 823 -10.95 49.87 -24.69
N THR A 824 -11.13 50.04 -26.01
CA THR A 824 -12.24 49.69 -26.94
C THR A 824 -11.73 49.68 -28.41
N GLU A 825 -12.55 49.14 -29.33
CA GLU A 825 -12.82 49.67 -30.70
C GLU A 825 -11.74 49.65 -31.81
N THR A 826 -12.06 49.78 -33.11
CA THR A 826 -13.29 50.15 -33.87
C THR A 826 -13.39 49.29 -35.16
N ALA A 827 -14.47 49.17 -35.96
CA ALA A 827 -15.77 49.85 -36.05
C ALA A 827 -16.89 48.96 -36.68
N GLY A 828 -18.16 49.33 -36.48
CA GLY A 828 -19.36 48.76 -37.14
C GLY A 828 -19.81 49.54 -38.40
N PRO A 829 -21.13 49.73 -38.70
CA PRO A 829 -22.38 49.37 -37.99
C PRO A 829 -23.25 48.38 -38.87
N ALA A 830 -24.59 48.19 -38.82
CA ALA A 830 -25.73 48.93 -38.25
C ALA A 830 -27.02 48.08 -38.05
N GLU A 831 -28.08 48.73 -37.55
CA GLU A 831 -29.47 48.31 -37.25
C GLU A 831 -30.41 48.26 -38.51
N PRO A 832 -31.74 47.95 -38.45
CA PRO A 832 -32.63 47.70 -37.29
C PRO A 832 -33.65 46.52 -37.36
N GLU A 833 -34.34 46.26 -36.24
CA GLU A 833 -35.58 45.45 -36.10
C GLU A 833 -36.88 46.20 -36.54
N PRO A 834 -38.02 45.50 -36.76
CA PRO A 834 -39.05 45.34 -35.70
C PRO A 834 -39.88 44.01 -35.71
N GLU A 835 -40.76 43.87 -34.71
CA GLU A 835 -41.80 42.83 -34.44
C GLU A 835 -42.89 42.70 -35.57
N PRO A 836 -43.94 41.82 -35.52
CA PRO A 836 -44.38 40.86 -34.46
C PRO A 836 -44.91 39.47 -34.97
N GLU A 837 -45.62 38.73 -34.08
CA GLU A 837 -46.56 37.59 -34.29
C GLU A 837 -47.65 37.82 -35.38
N PRO A 838 -48.47 36.82 -35.86
CA PRO A 838 -48.93 35.59 -35.18
C PRO A 838 -49.18 34.32 -36.06
N ALA A 839 -49.99 33.41 -35.53
CA ALA A 839 -50.25 32.02 -35.94
C ALA A 839 -51.00 31.73 -37.27
N ALA A 840 -50.93 30.44 -37.66
CA ALA A 840 -52.00 29.57 -38.20
C ALA A 840 -52.08 29.22 -39.70
N THR A 841 -52.10 27.90 -39.95
CA THR A 841 -52.81 27.15 -41.04
C THR A 841 -52.17 27.05 -42.44
N ALA A 842 -52.46 25.89 -43.09
CA ALA A 842 -52.59 25.62 -44.53
C ALA A 842 -51.49 24.80 -45.24
N GLU A 843 -51.80 23.52 -45.50
CA GLU A 843 -51.31 22.73 -46.64
C GLU A 843 -51.61 23.42 -47.99
N PRO A 844 -50.99 22.94 -49.10
CA PRO A 844 -51.74 21.97 -49.91
C PRO A 844 -50.95 20.70 -50.31
N ALA A 845 -51.69 19.60 -50.49
CA ALA A 845 -51.24 18.36 -51.11
C ALA A 845 -50.75 18.54 -52.57
N GLN A 846 -50.25 17.50 -53.26
CA GLN A 846 -51.02 16.57 -54.10
C GLN A 846 -50.02 15.50 -54.67
N GLN A 847 -50.35 14.27 -55.09
CA GLN A 847 -51.64 13.68 -55.53
C GLN A 847 -51.62 12.12 -55.49
N GLU A 848 -52.80 11.49 -55.33
CA GLU A 848 -53.21 10.13 -55.81
C GLU A 848 -52.46 8.83 -55.34
N ALA A 849 -53.15 7.70 -55.04
CA ALA A 849 -54.60 7.48 -54.87
C ALA A 849 -54.95 6.17 -54.10
N ALA A 850 -55.98 6.26 -53.24
CA ALA A 850 -57.27 5.53 -53.24
C ALA A 850 -57.33 3.98 -53.49
N THR A 851 -58.30 3.21 -52.95
CA THR A 851 -59.65 3.60 -52.45
C THR A 851 -60.26 2.58 -51.47
N ASP A 852 -60.85 3.10 -50.38
CA ASP A 852 -62.13 2.77 -49.73
C ASP A 852 -62.60 1.34 -49.34
N LEU A 853 -62.64 1.11 -48.02
CA LEU A 853 -63.87 1.02 -47.19
C LEU A 853 -65.09 0.21 -47.67
N HIS A 854 -65.52 -0.80 -46.88
CA HIS A 854 -66.63 -0.56 -45.92
C HIS A 854 -66.79 -1.64 -44.82
N ASP A 855 -67.50 -1.25 -43.76
CA ASP A 855 -67.98 -2.07 -42.64
C ASP A 855 -69.15 -3.00 -43.03
N THR A 856 -69.18 -4.24 -42.50
CA THR A 856 -70.35 -4.88 -41.84
C THR A 856 -70.08 -6.34 -41.43
N SER A 857 -70.42 -6.67 -40.18
CA SER A 857 -70.83 -8.03 -39.75
C SER A 857 -72.39 -8.14 -39.86
N PRO A 858 -73.04 -9.33 -39.92
CA PRO A 858 -72.88 -10.38 -38.90
C PRO A 858 -73.14 -11.88 -39.27
N ALA A 859 -72.78 -12.76 -38.32
CA ALA A 859 -73.50 -13.96 -37.84
C ALA A 859 -73.64 -15.28 -38.65
N GLU A 860 -73.82 -16.34 -37.85
CA GLU A 860 -74.46 -17.66 -38.08
C GLU A 860 -73.71 -18.79 -38.85
N ASP A 861 -73.17 -19.72 -38.05
CA ASP A 861 -73.49 -21.18 -38.04
C ASP A 861 -72.45 -22.27 -38.42
N GLU A 862 -72.31 -23.20 -37.44
CA GLU A 862 -72.07 -24.66 -37.46
C GLU A 862 -70.72 -25.28 -37.96
N ASP A 863 -70.00 -25.83 -36.97
CA ASP A 863 -69.39 -27.18 -36.87
C ASP A 863 -68.50 -27.80 -37.98
N GLU A 864 -67.29 -28.24 -37.61
CA GLU A 864 -67.01 -29.68 -37.28
C GLU A 864 -65.63 -29.85 -36.61
N ASP A 865 -65.41 -30.99 -35.92
CA ASP A 865 -64.18 -31.29 -35.15
C ASP A 865 -62.93 -31.56 -36.02
N GLU A 866 -61.76 -31.08 -35.58
CA GLU A 866 -60.57 -31.96 -35.57
C GLU A 866 -59.68 -31.68 -34.35
N LYS A 867 -59.52 -32.69 -33.48
CA LYS A 867 -58.56 -32.67 -32.38
C LYS A 867 -57.20 -33.12 -32.90
N ASP A 868 -56.19 -32.27 -32.73
CA ASP A 868 -54.80 -32.75 -32.62
C ASP A 868 -54.17 -32.27 -31.32
N ALA A 869 -53.52 -33.18 -30.61
CA ALA A 869 -53.15 -33.00 -29.20
C ALA A 869 -51.70 -32.53 -29.06
N ALA A 870 -51.49 -31.21 -29.09
CA ALA A 870 -50.27 -30.63 -28.58
C ALA A 870 -50.12 -30.97 -27.08
N PRO A 871 -48.96 -31.46 -26.60
CA PRO A 871 -48.79 -31.83 -25.20
C PRO A 871 -48.66 -30.58 -24.33
N GLU A 872 -49.58 -30.42 -23.37
CA GLU A 872 -49.45 -29.48 -22.26
C GLU A 872 -48.32 -29.92 -21.33
N GLN A 873 -47.07 -29.68 -21.73
CA GLN A 873 -45.98 -29.56 -20.77
C GLN A 873 -46.03 -28.17 -20.14
N LEU A 874 -46.96 -28.01 -19.20
CA LEU A 874 -46.85 -27.02 -18.12
C LEU A 874 -45.59 -27.38 -17.30
N ALA A 875 -44.45 -26.95 -17.81
CA ALA A 875 -43.23 -26.90 -17.03
C ALA A 875 -43.47 -25.87 -15.91
N SER A 876 -43.51 -26.33 -14.67
CA SER A 876 -43.32 -25.48 -13.51
C SER A 876 -41.85 -25.03 -13.51
N THR A 877 -41.53 -24.08 -14.39
CA THR A 877 -40.20 -23.50 -14.50
C THR A 877 -39.92 -22.75 -13.21
N ASP A 878 -39.09 -23.36 -12.38
CA ASP A 878 -38.45 -22.77 -11.21
C ASP A 878 -38.00 -21.32 -11.54
N PRO A 879 -38.59 -20.28 -10.92
CA PRO A 879 -38.35 -18.89 -11.30
C PRO A 879 -36.87 -18.50 -11.23
N GLN A 880 -36.13 -19.08 -10.28
CA GLN A 880 -34.70 -18.84 -10.13
C GLN A 880 -33.93 -19.38 -11.35
N LYS A 881 -34.32 -20.55 -11.87
CA LYS A 881 -33.73 -21.13 -13.10
C LYS A 881 -34.07 -20.33 -14.36
N GLN A 882 -35.23 -19.67 -14.40
CA GLN A 882 -35.55 -18.78 -15.51
C GLN A 882 -34.62 -17.55 -15.50
N ILE A 883 -34.44 -16.90 -14.34
CA ILE A 883 -33.47 -15.81 -14.15
C ILE A 883 -32.06 -16.26 -14.53
N ASP A 884 -31.66 -17.49 -14.17
CA ASP A 884 -30.34 -18.03 -14.51
C ASP A 884 -30.13 -18.23 -16.01
N LEU A 885 -31.18 -18.67 -16.74
CA LEU A 885 -31.17 -18.85 -18.19
C LEU A 885 -31.17 -17.50 -18.92
N ASP A 886 -31.99 -16.55 -18.48
CA ASP A 886 -32.06 -15.20 -19.03
C ASP A 886 -30.72 -14.47 -18.83
N ALA A 887 -30.10 -14.61 -17.65
CA ALA A 887 -28.76 -14.09 -17.37
C ALA A 887 -27.68 -14.72 -18.26
N ALA A 888 -27.75 -16.03 -18.52
CA ALA A 888 -26.83 -16.70 -19.43
C ALA A 888 -27.01 -16.23 -20.89
N HIS A 889 -28.24 -15.99 -21.32
CA HIS A 889 -28.50 -15.48 -22.67
C HIS A 889 -28.08 -14.02 -22.85
N LEU A 890 -28.22 -13.17 -21.83
CA LEU A 890 -27.68 -11.80 -21.83
C LEU A 890 -26.14 -11.80 -21.97
N LEU A 891 -25.43 -12.71 -21.30
CA LEU A 891 -23.98 -12.87 -21.45
C LEU A 891 -23.58 -13.36 -22.86
N GLU A 892 -24.36 -14.26 -23.46
CA GLU A 892 -24.16 -14.71 -24.84
C GLU A 892 -24.41 -13.57 -25.87
N GLN A 893 -25.38 -12.68 -25.61
CA GLN A 893 -25.64 -11.50 -26.47
C GLN A 893 -24.59 -10.40 -26.31
N ALA A 894 -24.03 -10.22 -25.11
CA ALA A 894 -23.11 -9.11 -24.80
C ALA A 894 -21.61 -9.46 -25.01
N THR A 895 -21.29 -10.69 -25.44
CA THR A 895 -19.92 -11.12 -25.74
C THR A 895 -19.70 -11.35 -27.24
N THR A 896 -18.47 -11.11 -27.72
CA THR A 896 -18.11 -11.23 -29.14
C THR A 896 -17.21 -12.46 -29.38
N GLN A 897 -16.91 -12.76 -30.64
CA GLN A 897 -15.89 -13.76 -31.01
C GLN A 897 -14.45 -13.19 -31.06
N ALA A 898 -14.25 -11.93 -30.67
CA ALA A 898 -12.96 -11.28 -30.63
C ALA A 898 -12.21 -11.58 -29.30
N PRO A 899 -10.92 -11.20 -29.19
CA PRO A 899 -10.22 -11.24 -27.91
C PRO A 899 -10.93 -10.37 -26.87
N MET A 900 -11.18 -10.91 -25.68
CA MET A 900 -11.82 -10.20 -24.57
C MET A 900 -10.78 -9.91 -23.48
N ILE A 901 -10.80 -8.67 -22.98
CA ILE A 901 -9.91 -8.20 -21.92
C ILE A 901 -10.61 -8.41 -20.58
N LEU A 902 -9.96 -9.14 -19.69
CA LEU A 902 -10.45 -9.49 -18.37
C LEU A 902 -9.80 -8.55 -17.35
N MET A 903 -10.59 -7.78 -16.60
CA MET A 903 -10.09 -6.84 -15.59
C MET A 903 -10.89 -6.82 -14.28
N LEU A 904 -12.07 -7.45 -14.20
CA LEU A 904 -12.80 -7.64 -12.95
C LEU A 904 -12.25 -8.85 -12.17
N GLY A 905 -11.08 -8.66 -11.57
CA GLY A 905 -10.14 -9.69 -11.11
C GLY A 905 -8.80 -9.52 -11.83
N GLU A 906 -8.00 -10.59 -11.86
CA GLU A 906 -6.66 -10.56 -12.49
C GLU A 906 -6.68 -10.12 -13.97
N LEU A 907 -5.79 -9.17 -14.31
CA LEU A 907 -5.71 -8.54 -15.63
C LEU A 907 -5.20 -9.52 -16.71
N LYS A 908 -6.13 -10.04 -17.54
CA LYS A 908 -5.88 -11.10 -18.53
C LYS A 908 -6.44 -10.77 -19.91
N LEU A 909 -5.99 -11.50 -20.92
CA LEU A 909 -6.50 -11.44 -22.29
C LEU A 909 -6.86 -12.86 -22.74
N VAL A 910 -8.12 -13.09 -23.09
CA VAL A 910 -8.63 -14.38 -23.58
C VAL A 910 -9.08 -14.26 -25.04
N GLY A 911 -9.10 -15.38 -25.78
CA GLY A 911 -9.48 -15.37 -27.20
C GLY A 911 -8.47 -14.73 -28.17
N ALA A 912 -7.29 -14.31 -27.70
CA ALA A 912 -6.23 -13.72 -28.51
C ALA A 912 -5.79 -14.64 -29.67
N GLN A 913 -5.67 -14.07 -30.87
CA GLN A 913 -5.27 -14.80 -32.10
C GLN A 913 -3.81 -14.51 -32.51
N GLY A 914 -3.10 -13.71 -31.72
CA GLY A 914 -1.74 -13.28 -32.01
C GLY A 914 -0.65 -14.13 -31.35
N GLN A 915 0.51 -13.51 -31.11
CA GLN A 915 1.67 -14.12 -30.48
C GLN A 915 2.20 -13.20 -29.37
N ALA A 916 2.39 -13.77 -28.18
CA ALA A 916 2.95 -13.06 -27.05
C ALA A 916 4.40 -12.58 -27.31
N PRO A 917 4.84 -11.47 -26.67
CA PRO A 917 6.24 -11.05 -26.70
C PRO A 917 7.15 -12.11 -26.06
N VAL A 918 8.35 -12.26 -26.63
CA VAL A 918 9.36 -13.23 -26.16
C VAL A 918 10.64 -12.54 -25.72
N THR A 919 11.30 -13.09 -24.70
CA THR A 919 12.59 -12.63 -24.20
C THR A 919 13.67 -12.89 -25.26
N ALA A 920 14.45 -11.86 -25.62
CA ALA A 920 15.41 -11.94 -26.73
C ALA A 920 16.56 -12.94 -26.47
N ALA A 921 16.90 -13.21 -25.20
CA ALA A 921 17.97 -14.11 -24.81
C ALA A 921 17.55 -15.61 -24.84
N THR A 922 16.37 -15.95 -24.33
CA THR A 922 15.92 -17.35 -24.22
C THR A 922 14.93 -17.78 -25.30
N GLY A 923 14.20 -16.84 -25.91
CA GLY A 923 13.12 -17.10 -26.87
C GLY A 923 11.78 -17.48 -26.23
N GLU A 924 11.70 -17.53 -24.90
CA GLU A 924 10.49 -17.86 -24.13
C GLU A 924 9.55 -16.67 -24.00
N VAL A 925 8.27 -16.92 -23.68
CA VAL A 925 7.28 -15.85 -23.50
C VAL A 925 7.62 -15.01 -22.28
N SER A 926 7.74 -13.69 -22.46
CA SER A 926 7.96 -12.76 -21.36
C SER A 926 6.62 -12.41 -20.71
N THR A 927 6.38 -12.92 -19.50
CA THR A 927 5.20 -12.59 -18.67
C THR A 927 5.07 -11.09 -18.47
N THR A 928 6.16 -10.42 -18.04
CA THR A 928 6.23 -8.97 -17.81
C THR A 928 5.84 -8.14 -19.04
N GLN A 929 6.39 -8.46 -20.22
CA GLN A 929 6.05 -7.75 -21.45
C GLN A 929 4.64 -8.09 -21.94
N THR A 930 4.15 -9.30 -21.69
CA THR A 930 2.78 -9.70 -22.02
C THR A 930 1.79 -8.91 -21.17
N ALA A 931 1.98 -8.84 -19.85
CA ALA A 931 1.15 -8.05 -18.95
C ALA A 931 1.12 -6.56 -19.32
N ARG A 932 2.28 -5.97 -19.64
CA ARG A 932 2.39 -4.57 -20.11
C ARG A 932 1.68 -4.33 -21.45
N CYS A 933 1.60 -5.34 -22.32
CA CYS A 933 0.77 -5.30 -23.54
C CYS A 933 -0.73 -5.47 -23.26
N VAL A 934 -1.14 -6.36 -22.35
CA VAL A 934 -2.55 -6.51 -21.96
C VAL A 934 -3.06 -5.21 -21.31
N ALA A 935 -2.24 -4.57 -20.47
CA ALA A 935 -2.54 -3.26 -19.90
C ALA A 935 -2.72 -2.17 -20.97
N LEU A 936 -1.88 -2.12 -22.02
CA LEU A 936 -2.11 -1.18 -23.12
C LEU A 936 -3.39 -1.51 -23.91
N ALA A 937 -3.73 -2.79 -24.10
CA ALA A 937 -4.99 -3.18 -24.73
C ALA A 937 -6.20 -2.74 -23.87
N ALA A 938 -6.15 -2.94 -22.55
CA ALA A 938 -7.15 -2.47 -21.59
C ALA A 938 -7.33 -0.94 -21.66
N TYR A 939 -6.22 -0.19 -21.55
CA TYR A 939 -6.23 1.26 -21.64
C TYR A 939 -6.87 1.75 -22.95
N LEU A 940 -6.53 1.15 -24.10
CA LEU A 940 -7.05 1.55 -25.42
C LEU A 940 -8.47 1.06 -25.74
N ALA A 941 -9.01 0.09 -24.99
CA ALA A 941 -10.41 -0.31 -25.06
C ALA A 941 -11.31 0.66 -24.28
N LEU A 942 -10.80 1.21 -23.18
CA LEU A 942 -11.49 2.18 -22.32
C LEU A 942 -11.33 3.63 -22.80
N HIS A 943 -10.22 3.96 -23.46
CA HIS A 943 -9.91 5.29 -24.01
C HIS A 943 -9.81 5.26 -25.55
N PRO A 944 -10.90 4.95 -26.28
CA PRO A 944 -10.89 4.86 -27.74
C PRO A 944 -10.59 6.24 -28.35
N GLY A 945 -9.45 6.35 -29.03
CA GLY A 945 -8.97 7.59 -29.63
C GLY A 945 -7.91 8.32 -28.81
N ALA A 946 -7.36 7.71 -27.75
CA ALA A 946 -6.32 8.29 -26.91
C ALA A 946 -5.15 8.89 -27.72
N SER A 947 -4.66 10.05 -27.28
CA SER A 947 -3.56 10.76 -27.94
C SER A 947 -2.21 10.07 -27.69
N ALA A 948 -1.19 10.43 -28.47
CA ALA A 948 0.17 9.98 -28.22
C ALA A 948 0.76 10.51 -26.89
N GLU A 949 0.19 11.57 -26.33
CA GLU A 949 0.58 12.13 -25.03
C GLU A 949 -0.13 11.40 -23.89
N ALA A 950 -1.44 11.13 -24.02
CA ALA A 950 -2.22 10.36 -23.05
C ALA A 950 -1.70 8.91 -22.89
N VAL A 951 -1.41 8.24 -24.01
CA VAL A 951 -0.74 6.92 -24.02
C VAL A 951 0.67 6.98 -23.41
N HIS A 952 1.31 8.15 -23.36
CA HIS A 952 2.58 8.29 -22.64
C HIS A 952 2.37 8.43 -21.14
N ALA A 953 1.52 9.38 -20.72
CA ALA A 953 1.21 9.63 -19.32
C ALA A 953 0.73 8.34 -18.61
N ALA A 954 -0.07 7.50 -19.28
CA ALA A 954 -0.55 6.25 -18.69
C ALA A 954 0.52 5.16 -18.47
N PHE A 955 1.64 5.15 -19.22
CA PHE A 955 2.64 4.06 -19.21
C PHE A 955 4.06 4.47 -18.83
N TRP A 956 4.33 5.78 -18.82
CA TRP A 956 5.55 6.44 -18.39
C TRP A 956 5.21 7.79 -17.71
N PRO A 957 4.37 7.81 -16.65
CA PRO A 957 3.85 9.06 -16.06
C PRO A 957 4.93 10.01 -15.56
N THR A 958 6.09 9.46 -15.20
CA THR A 958 7.27 10.17 -14.70
C THR A 958 8.22 10.65 -15.82
N GLN A 959 7.85 10.49 -17.10
CA GLN A 959 8.68 10.87 -18.24
C GLN A 959 7.97 11.89 -19.15
N ARG A 960 8.73 12.85 -19.68
CA ARG A 960 8.20 13.85 -20.61
C ARG A 960 7.80 13.18 -21.94
N SER A 961 6.62 13.52 -22.45
CA SER A 961 5.97 12.83 -23.57
C SER A 961 6.57 13.12 -24.96
N ASP A 962 7.50 14.05 -25.03
CA ASP A 962 8.09 14.57 -26.25
C ASP A 962 9.36 13.81 -26.71
N GLY A 963 9.99 14.32 -27.76
CA GLY A 963 11.26 13.77 -28.26
C GLY A 963 11.19 12.34 -28.84
N LYS A 964 12.38 11.77 -29.03
CA LYS A 964 12.58 10.50 -29.75
C LYS A 964 12.46 9.26 -28.87
N SER A 965 12.75 9.37 -27.57
CA SER A 965 12.68 8.24 -26.63
C SER A 965 11.22 7.86 -26.38
N ALA A 966 10.40 8.83 -25.94
CA ALA A 966 8.99 8.65 -25.65
C ALA A 966 8.22 8.08 -26.87
N SER A 967 8.46 8.63 -28.06
CA SER A 967 7.87 8.12 -29.30
C SER A 967 8.38 6.72 -29.72
N SER A 968 9.64 6.38 -29.45
CA SER A 968 10.18 5.02 -29.65
C SER A 968 9.51 4.01 -28.70
N ASN A 969 9.38 4.35 -27.42
CA ASN A 969 8.80 3.49 -26.39
C ASN A 969 7.31 3.19 -26.67
N ARG A 970 6.52 4.23 -27.01
CA ARG A 970 5.12 4.07 -27.48
C ARG A 970 5.03 3.14 -28.69
N ASN A 971 5.87 3.34 -29.70
CA ASN A 971 5.89 2.52 -30.91
C ASN A 971 6.25 1.04 -30.62
N LYS A 972 7.24 0.79 -29.73
CA LYS A 972 7.63 -0.56 -29.28
C LYS A 972 6.44 -1.27 -28.64
N LEU A 973 5.86 -0.70 -27.58
CA LEU A 973 4.75 -1.31 -26.83
C LEU A 973 3.50 -1.53 -27.70
N THR A 974 3.15 -0.56 -28.54
CA THR A 974 2.01 -0.67 -29.48
C THR A 974 2.24 -1.77 -30.53
N SER A 975 3.48 -1.94 -31.00
CA SER A 975 3.83 -3.01 -31.96
C SER A 975 3.74 -4.40 -31.33
N GLN A 976 4.21 -4.55 -30.08
CA GLN A 976 4.10 -5.80 -29.32
C GLN A 976 2.64 -6.13 -29.01
N THR A 977 1.85 -5.14 -28.57
CA THR A 977 0.40 -5.30 -28.27
C THR A 977 -0.40 -5.69 -29.51
N ARG A 978 -0.08 -5.09 -30.68
CA ARG A 978 -0.70 -5.47 -31.96
C ARG A 978 -0.38 -6.91 -32.35
N ARG A 979 0.86 -7.36 -32.10
CA ARG A 979 1.26 -8.76 -32.35
C ARG A 979 0.55 -9.72 -31.38
N LEU A 980 0.31 -9.33 -30.13
CA LEU A 980 -0.39 -10.13 -29.12
C LEU A 980 -1.89 -10.32 -29.44
N LEU A 981 -2.61 -9.24 -29.77
CA LEU A 981 -4.04 -9.29 -30.09
C LEU A 981 -4.32 -10.08 -31.38
N GLY A 982 -3.54 -9.83 -32.44
CA GLY A 982 -3.68 -10.48 -33.74
C GLY A 982 -4.65 -9.78 -34.69
N GLN A 983 -5.43 -10.56 -35.44
CA GLN A 983 -6.33 -10.10 -36.50
C GLN A 983 -7.66 -10.88 -36.47
N ALA A 984 -8.74 -10.23 -36.89
CA ALA A 984 -10.04 -10.83 -37.10
C ALA A 984 -10.05 -11.75 -38.34
N ALA A 985 -11.13 -12.53 -38.52
CA ALA A 985 -11.24 -13.54 -39.56
C ALA A 985 -11.25 -13.01 -41.02
N ASP A 986 -11.47 -11.70 -41.20
CA ASP A 986 -11.37 -10.99 -42.47
C ASP A 986 -9.93 -10.47 -42.77
N GLY A 987 -9.04 -10.51 -41.78
CA GLY A 987 -7.68 -9.96 -41.81
C GLY A 987 -7.53 -8.57 -41.19
N THR A 988 -8.60 -7.98 -40.64
CA THR A 988 -8.55 -6.66 -39.98
C THR A 988 -7.81 -6.78 -38.64
N PRO A 989 -6.78 -5.94 -38.37
CA PRO A 989 -6.01 -6.02 -37.13
C PRO A 989 -6.80 -5.50 -35.92
N TYR A 990 -6.81 -6.28 -34.84
CA TYR A 990 -7.50 -5.93 -33.58
C TYR A 990 -6.91 -4.69 -32.88
N LEU A 991 -5.70 -4.28 -33.25
CA LEU A 991 -5.13 -2.97 -32.95
C LEU A 991 -4.62 -2.35 -34.27
N PRO A 992 -5.40 -1.46 -34.92
CA PRO A 992 -5.02 -0.78 -36.16
C PRO A 992 -3.72 0.03 -36.07
N ALA A 993 -3.27 0.56 -37.22
CA ALA A 993 -2.23 1.59 -37.24
C ALA A 993 -2.82 2.93 -36.75
N VAL A 994 -2.01 3.72 -36.04
CA VAL A 994 -2.42 5.03 -35.50
C VAL A 994 -2.76 5.97 -36.65
N GLY A 995 -3.95 6.59 -36.59
CA GLY A 995 -4.48 7.50 -37.61
C GLY A 995 -4.57 8.95 -37.14
N SER A 996 -5.38 9.76 -37.82
CA SER A 996 -5.84 11.07 -37.33
C SER A 996 -6.62 10.94 -36.02
N GLU A 997 -7.33 9.82 -35.86
CA GLU A 997 -8.24 9.51 -34.75
C GLU A 997 -7.55 8.93 -33.51
N GLY A 998 -6.23 9.12 -33.34
CA GLY A 998 -5.47 8.60 -32.20
C GLY A 998 -5.29 7.06 -32.19
N TYR A 999 -5.10 6.52 -30.98
CA TYR A 999 -4.93 5.09 -30.70
C TYR A 999 -6.26 4.46 -30.27
N ARG A 1000 -6.57 3.25 -30.77
CA ARG A 1000 -7.77 2.48 -30.40
C ARG A 1000 -7.60 1.00 -30.75
N VAL A 1001 -8.32 0.13 -30.05
CA VAL A 1001 -8.56 -1.26 -30.48
C VAL A 1001 -9.73 -1.32 -31.50
N HIS A 1002 -10.04 -2.52 -31.99
CA HIS A 1002 -11.23 -2.82 -32.79
C HIS A 1002 -12.48 -2.83 -31.90
N GLU A 1003 -13.65 -2.47 -32.45
CA GLU A 1003 -14.90 -2.31 -31.68
C GLU A 1003 -15.39 -3.59 -30.99
N ASP A 1004 -15.15 -4.77 -31.58
CA ASP A 1004 -15.47 -6.07 -30.95
C ASP A 1004 -14.59 -6.41 -29.72
N VAL A 1005 -13.46 -5.73 -29.50
CA VAL A 1005 -12.47 -6.05 -28.46
C VAL A 1005 -12.89 -5.39 -27.14
N LEU A 1006 -13.83 -6.03 -26.45
CA LEU A 1006 -14.44 -5.54 -25.22
C LEU A 1006 -13.60 -5.88 -23.98
N THR A 1007 -13.77 -5.07 -22.94
CA THR A 1007 -13.46 -5.44 -21.55
C THR A 1007 -14.68 -6.09 -20.89
N ASP A 1008 -14.45 -6.99 -19.92
CA ASP A 1008 -15.53 -7.52 -19.06
C ASP A 1008 -16.22 -6.41 -18.24
N TRP A 1009 -15.52 -5.32 -17.93
CA TRP A 1009 -16.11 -4.10 -17.37
C TRP A 1009 -17.12 -3.43 -18.30
N GLN A 1010 -16.81 -3.25 -19.59
CA GLN A 1010 -17.77 -2.71 -20.57
C GLN A 1010 -19.01 -3.60 -20.73
N VAL A 1011 -18.85 -4.93 -20.63
CA VAL A 1011 -19.98 -5.86 -20.58
C VAL A 1011 -20.82 -5.62 -19.32
N VAL A 1012 -20.21 -5.48 -18.14
CA VAL A 1012 -20.92 -5.13 -16.89
C VAL A 1012 -21.64 -3.78 -16.98
N GLN A 1013 -20.99 -2.73 -17.51
CA GLN A 1013 -21.62 -1.43 -17.77
C GLN A 1013 -22.84 -1.56 -18.70
N SER A 1014 -22.77 -2.40 -19.74
CA SER A 1014 -23.90 -2.64 -20.65
C SER A 1014 -25.08 -3.40 -20.03
N LEU A 1015 -24.82 -4.21 -19.01
CA LEU A 1015 -25.85 -4.99 -18.28
C LEU A 1015 -26.52 -4.15 -17.18
N ILE A 1016 -25.77 -3.28 -16.50
CA ILE A 1016 -26.26 -2.43 -15.41
C ILE A 1016 -26.90 -1.14 -15.95
N GLY A 1017 -26.28 -0.51 -16.96
CA GLY A 1017 -26.62 0.85 -17.40
C GLY A 1017 -26.21 1.93 -16.38
N ASP A 1018 -26.77 3.13 -16.51
CA ASP A 1018 -26.38 4.31 -15.71
C ASP A 1018 -26.70 4.21 -14.21
N ASP A 1019 -27.58 3.27 -13.83
CA ASP A 1019 -28.23 3.19 -12.52
C ASP A 1019 -28.69 1.74 -12.23
N PRO A 1020 -28.10 1.04 -11.24
CA PRO A 1020 -28.44 -0.35 -10.93
C PRO A 1020 -29.91 -0.59 -10.58
N VAL A 1021 -30.63 0.42 -10.05
CA VAL A 1021 -32.05 0.31 -9.75
C VAL A 1021 -32.89 0.12 -11.03
N LYS A 1022 -32.38 0.57 -12.19
CA LYS A 1022 -33.04 0.42 -13.50
C LYS A 1022 -32.69 -0.90 -14.21
N ALA A 1023 -31.65 -1.61 -13.77
CA ALA A 1023 -31.25 -2.89 -14.35
C ALA A 1023 -32.29 -4.00 -14.08
N SER A 1024 -32.35 -5.02 -14.94
CA SER A 1024 -33.17 -6.20 -14.68
C SER A 1024 -32.46 -7.19 -13.76
N THR A 1025 -33.20 -7.96 -12.96
CA THR A 1025 -32.59 -8.96 -12.06
C THR A 1025 -31.71 -9.99 -12.80
N PRO A 1026 -32.08 -10.52 -13.98
CA PRO A 1026 -31.16 -11.34 -14.79
C PRO A 1026 -29.90 -10.61 -15.24
N ALA A 1027 -29.96 -9.30 -15.54
CA ALA A 1027 -28.78 -8.52 -15.91
C ALA A 1027 -27.85 -8.26 -14.72
N LEU A 1028 -28.40 -8.03 -13.52
CA LEU A 1028 -27.61 -7.96 -12.28
C LEU A 1028 -26.94 -9.32 -11.97
N VAL A 1029 -27.66 -10.44 -12.10
CA VAL A 1029 -27.08 -11.79 -11.93
C VAL A 1029 -26.01 -12.08 -12.99
N ALA A 1030 -26.19 -11.64 -14.23
CA ALA A 1030 -25.18 -11.71 -15.28
C ALA A 1030 -23.92 -10.89 -14.94
N ALA A 1031 -24.08 -9.66 -14.45
CA ALA A 1031 -22.99 -8.79 -14.05
C ALA A 1031 -22.17 -9.39 -12.88
N MET A 1032 -22.84 -9.88 -11.83
CA MET A 1032 -22.16 -10.54 -10.70
C MET A 1032 -21.38 -11.80 -11.11
N ARG A 1033 -21.75 -12.46 -12.21
CA ARG A 1033 -21.04 -13.64 -12.76
C ARG A 1033 -19.78 -13.30 -13.55
N LEU A 1034 -19.59 -12.05 -13.96
CA LEU A 1034 -18.39 -11.61 -14.66
C LEU A 1034 -17.26 -11.24 -13.69
N VAL A 1035 -17.60 -10.81 -12.48
CA VAL A 1035 -16.64 -10.50 -11.41
C VAL A 1035 -15.98 -11.79 -10.91
N ARG A 1036 -14.65 -11.80 -10.92
CA ARG A 1036 -13.83 -12.92 -10.39
C ARG A 1036 -13.06 -12.54 -9.13
N GLY A 1037 -12.88 -11.25 -8.88
CA GLY A 1037 -12.08 -10.71 -7.78
C GLY A 1037 -12.00 -9.18 -7.84
N VAL A 1038 -11.02 -8.59 -7.17
CA VAL A 1038 -10.79 -7.13 -7.14
C VAL A 1038 -10.36 -6.63 -8.53
N PRO A 1039 -10.82 -5.46 -9.03
CA PRO A 1039 -10.37 -4.96 -10.31
C PRO A 1039 -8.85 -4.85 -10.43
N PHE A 1040 -8.28 -5.39 -11.51
CA PHE A 1040 -6.83 -5.47 -11.76
C PHE A 1040 -6.00 -6.22 -10.70
N GLU A 1041 -6.59 -7.21 -10.01
CA GLU A 1041 -5.90 -8.05 -9.02
C GLU A 1041 -4.52 -8.54 -9.51
N HIS A 1042 -3.51 -8.49 -8.64
CA HIS A 1042 -2.12 -8.88 -8.93
C HIS A 1042 -1.43 -8.13 -10.10
N ALA A 1043 -2.05 -7.11 -10.72
CA ALA A 1043 -1.41 -6.33 -11.78
C ALA A 1043 -0.36 -5.37 -11.21
N LYS A 1044 0.89 -5.44 -11.69
CA LYS A 1044 1.95 -4.51 -11.26
C LYS A 1044 1.50 -3.05 -11.45
N ALA A 1045 1.55 -2.26 -10.36
CA ALA A 1045 1.09 -0.87 -10.29
C ALA A 1045 1.57 0.00 -11.49
N SER A 1046 2.84 -0.11 -11.89
CA SER A 1046 3.42 0.63 -13.02
C SER A 1046 2.83 0.32 -14.41
N ASN A 1047 1.88 -0.61 -14.53
CA ASN A 1047 1.10 -0.89 -15.73
C ASN A 1047 -0.37 -0.43 -15.63
N VAL A 1048 -0.86 -0.16 -14.42
CA VAL A 1048 -2.27 0.15 -14.12
C VAL A 1048 -2.46 1.43 -13.28
N ALA A 1049 -1.41 2.20 -13.01
CA ALA A 1049 -1.47 3.43 -12.21
C ALA A 1049 -2.47 4.47 -12.76
N TRP A 1050 -2.72 4.47 -14.07
CA TRP A 1050 -3.75 5.28 -14.75
C TRP A 1050 -5.19 4.91 -14.39
N ALA A 1051 -5.41 3.76 -13.73
CA ALA A 1051 -6.73 3.17 -13.54
C ALA A 1051 -7.39 3.49 -12.19
N GLU A 1052 -6.74 4.19 -11.25
CA GLU A 1052 -7.26 4.37 -9.87
C GLU A 1052 -8.72 4.87 -9.85
N ALA A 1053 -9.02 6.01 -10.47
CA ALA A 1053 -10.37 6.58 -10.47
C ALA A 1053 -11.40 5.63 -11.12
N LEU A 1054 -10.97 4.83 -12.11
CA LEU A 1054 -11.79 3.82 -12.76
C LEU A 1054 -11.99 2.58 -11.87
N VAL A 1055 -10.99 2.16 -11.10
CA VAL A 1055 -11.13 1.10 -10.09
C VAL A 1055 -12.16 1.53 -9.06
N GLN A 1056 -12.12 2.78 -8.61
CA GLN A 1056 -13.13 3.31 -7.69
C GLN A 1056 -14.53 3.37 -8.35
N GLU A 1057 -14.66 3.73 -9.63
CA GLU A 1057 -15.93 3.64 -10.39
C GLU A 1057 -16.48 2.20 -10.46
N MET A 1058 -15.61 1.24 -10.81
CA MET A 1058 -15.92 -0.20 -10.87
C MET A 1058 -16.40 -0.71 -9.51
N VAL A 1059 -15.61 -0.48 -8.46
CA VAL A 1059 -15.89 -0.88 -7.08
C VAL A 1059 -17.26 -0.37 -6.64
N GLN A 1060 -17.49 0.95 -6.75
CA GLN A 1060 -18.72 1.59 -6.30
C GLN A 1060 -19.96 1.09 -7.07
N THR A 1061 -19.86 1.01 -8.40
CA THR A 1061 -20.98 0.59 -9.26
C THR A 1061 -21.33 -0.89 -9.07
N ILE A 1062 -20.33 -1.76 -8.89
CA ILE A 1062 -20.58 -3.19 -8.65
C ILE A 1062 -21.11 -3.41 -7.24
N CYS A 1063 -20.65 -2.67 -6.22
CA CYS A 1063 -21.21 -2.75 -4.87
C CYS A 1063 -22.67 -2.28 -4.82
N ASP A 1064 -23.04 -1.21 -5.52
CA ASP A 1064 -24.44 -0.76 -5.62
C ASP A 1064 -25.32 -1.80 -6.32
N ALA A 1065 -24.81 -2.41 -7.40
CA ALA A 1065 -25.49 -3.48 -8.13
C ALA A 1065 -25.59 -4.80 -7.33
N ALA A 1066 -24.60 -5.08 -6.47
CA ALA A 1066 -24.64 -6.20 -5.54
C ALA A 1066 -25.70 -5.96 -4.46
N HIS A 1067 -25.70 -4.80 -3.80
CA HIS A 1067 -26.67 -4.44 -2.77
C HIS A 1067 -28.12 -4.47 -3.28
N GLU A 1068 -28.38 -3.84 -4.44
CA GLU A 1068 -29.69 -3.87 -5.09
C GLU A 1068 -30.12 -5.30 -5.48
N LEU A 1069 -29.18 -6.17 -5.89
CA LEU A 1069 -29.48 -7.57 -6.14
C LEU A 1069 -29.73 -8.37 -4.85
N VAL A 1070 -29.02 -8.10 -3.75
CA VAL A 1070 -29.30 -8.71 -2.43
C VAL A 1070 -30.71 -8.34 -1.99
N ALA A 1071 -31.05 -7.05 -1.96
CA ALA A 1071 -32.36 -6.57 -1.52
C ALA A 1071 -33.52 -7.19 -2.33
N ARG A 1072 -33.42 -7.21 -3.67
CA ARG A 1072 -34.39 -7.88 -4.55
C ARG A 1072 -34.48 -9.38 -4.31
N SER A 1073 -33.33 -10.04 -4.14
CA SER A 1073 -33.25 -11.49 -3.98
C SER A 1073 -33.82 -11.94 -2.64
N LEU A 1074 -33.61 -11.17 -1.57
CA LEU A 1074 -34.22 -11.44 -0.27
C LEU A 1074 -35.74 -11.22 -0.30
N ALA A 1075 -36.22 -10.11 -0.88
CA ALA A 1075 -37.65 -9.85 -1.04
C ALA A 1075 -38.37 -10.92 -1.89
N ALA A 1076 -37.68 -11.54 -2.85
CA ALA A 1076 -38.18 -12.64 -3.68
C ALA A 1076 -37.89 -14.06 -3.12
N GLY A 1077 -37.12 -14.18 -2.04
CA GLY A 1077 -36.68 -15.47 -1.48
C GLY A 1077 -35.60 -16.23 -2.29
N HIS A 1078 -35.01 -15.61 -3.32
CA HIS A 1078 -33.97 -16.17 -4.20
C HIS A 1078 -32.58 -16.21 -3.51
N ARG A 1079 -32.44 -17.01 -2.46
CA ARG A 1079 -31.25 -17.05 -1.58
C ARG A 1079 -29.92 -17.19 -2.32
N GLU A 1080 -29.84 -18.03 -3.36
CA GLU A 1080 -28.58 -18.25 -4.09
C GLU A 1080 -28.09 -16.99 -4.84
N HIS A 1081 -29.02 -16.13 -5.29
CA HIS A 1081 -28.68 -14.84 -5.93
C HIS A 1081 -28.24 -13.80 -4.91
N ALA A 1082 -28.85 -13.74 -3.73
CA ALA A 1082 -28.38 -12.92 -2.61
C ALA A 1082 -26.96 -13.36 -2.15
N GLN A 1083 -26.75 -14.67 -1.98
CA GLN A 1083 -25.45 -15.23 -1.57
C GLN A 1083 -24.36 -15.04 -2.63
N LEU A 1084 -24.71 -14.96 -3.91
CA LEU A 1084 -23.77 -14.55 -4.96
C LEU A 1084 -23.40 -13.07 -4.81
N ALA A 1085 -24.39 -12.19 -4.74
CA ALA A 1085 -24.21 -10.75 -4.71
C ALA A 1085 -23.44 -10.26 -3.46
N ALA A 1086 -23.86 -10.67 -2.26
CA ALA A 1086 -23.20 -10.29 -1.01
C ALA A 1086 -21.74 -10.79 -0.93
N ARG A 1087 -21.45 -11.96 -1.53
CA ARG A 1087 -20.07 -12.48 -1.65
C ARG A 1087 -19.23 -11.64 -2.61
N VAL A 1088 -19.81 -11.21 -3.73
CA VAL A 1088 -19.14 -10.38 -4.74
C VAL A 1088 -18.83 -8.99 -4.19
N GLY A 1089 -19.80 -8.30 -3.58
CA GLY A 1089 -19.58 -6.98 -2.97
C GLY A 1089 -18.46 -7.00 -1.93
N ARG A 1090 -18.53 -7.93 -0.96
CA ARG A 1090 -17.54 -8.06 0.12
C ARG A 1090 -16.17 -8.60 -0.36
N ALA A 1091 -16.08 -9.14 -1.58
CA ALA A 1091 -14.81 -9.53 -2.20
C ALA A 1091 -14.14 -8.39 -2.99
N ILE A 1092 -14.93 -7.41 -3.46
CA ILE A 1092 -14.41 -6.24 -4.18
C ILE A 1092 -14.04 -5.11 -3.21
N ASP A 1093 -14.93 -4.78 -2.27
CA ASP A 1093 -14.72 -3.72 -1.28
C ASP A 1093 -14.90 -4.27 0.14
N PRO A 1094 -13.91 -5.03 0.65
CA PRO A 1094 -13.96 -5.52 2.03
C PRO A 1094 -13.91 -4.38 3.06
N ALA A 1095 -13.51 -3.16 2.67
CA ALA A 1095 -13.53 -1.99 3.55
C ALA A 1095 -14.96 -1.44 3.78
N ASN A 1096 -15.88 -1.68 2.86
CA ASN A 1096 -17.25 -1.16 2.94
C ASN A 1096 -18.13 -2.05 3.83
N GLU A 1097 -18.51 -1.54 4.99
CA GLU A 1097 -19.32 -2.30 5.94
C GLU A 1097 -20.75 -2.60 5.46
N ALA A 1098 -21.30 -1.87 4.48
CA ALA A 1098 -22.58 -2.25 3.87
C ALA A 1098 -22.51 -3.62 3.18
N ALA A 1099 -21.37 -3.98 2.56
CA ALA A 1099 -21.17 -5.30 1.98
C ALA A 1099 -21.06 -6.42 3.03
N TRP A 1100 -20.63 -6.10 4.25
CA TRP A 1100 -20.68 -7.01 5.40
C TRP A 1100 -22.10 -7.12 5.98
N ARG A 1101 -22.82 -6.00 6.10
CA ARG A 1101 -24.24 -5.97 6.50
C ARG A 1101 -25.08 -6.84 5.55
N ASP A 1102 -24.93 -6.69 4.24
CA ASP A 1102 -25.59 -7.51 3.21
C ASP A 1102 -25.31 -9.02 3.38
N ALA A 1103 -24.07 -9.40 3.67
CA ALA A 1103 -23.69 -10.79 3.89
C ALA A 1103 -24.29 -11.36 5.18
N LEU A 1104 -24.29 -10.58 6.28
CA LEU A 1104 -24.89 -10.96 7.56
C LEU A 1104 -26.40 -11.16 7.43
N VAL A 1105 -27.11 -10.22 6.79
CA VAL A 1105 -28.57 -10.33 6.57
C VAL A 1105 -28.88 -11.52 5.64
N THR A 1106 -28.08 -11.73 4.58
CA THR A 1106 -28.27 -12.85 3.64
C THR A 1106 -28.15 -14.21 4.32
N GLU A 1107 -27.10 -14.43 5.12
CA GLU A 1107 -26.90 -15.71 5.82
C GLU A 1107 -27.88 -15.90 6.98
N ALA A 1108 -28.37 -14.82 7.59
CA ALA A 1108 -29.47 -14.87 8.54
C ALA A 1108 -30.81 -15.26 7.86
N ALA A 1109 -31.12 -14.72 6.69
CA ALA A 1109 -32.27 -15.11 5.87
C ALA A 1109 -32.22 -16.57 5.38
N ALA A 1110 -31.02 -17.17 5.34
CA ALA A 1110 -30.80 -18.58 5.06
C ALA A 1110 -30.89 -19.48 6.31
N GLY A 1111 -30.89 -18.91 7.52
CA GLY A 1111 -30.82 -19.65 8.79
C GLY A 1111 -29.42 -20.16 9.14
N ASN A 1112 -28.37 -19.66 8.47
CA ASN A 1112 -27.00 -20.15 8.56
C ASN A 1112 -26.25 -19.53 9.75
N HIS A 1113 -26.74 -19.78 10.98
CA HIS A 1113 -26.20 -19.20 12.22
C HIS A 1113 -24.66 -19.34 12.36
N THR A 1114 -24.07 -20.45 11.91
CA THR A 1114 -22.62 -20.67 11.93
C THR A 1114 -21.88 -19.70 11.01
N GLU A 1115 -22.41 -19.44 9.81
CA GLU A 1115 -21.79 -18.55 8.84
C GLU A 1115 -21.95 -17.08 9.25
N VAL A 1116 -23.09 -16.71 9.85
CA VAL A 1116 -23.28 -15.38 10.48
C VAL A 1116 -22.24 -15.16 11.59
N THR A 1117 -22.04 -16.14 12.49
CA THR A 1117 -21.00 -16.05 13.54
C THR A 1117 -19.61 -15.85 12.92
N ARG A 1118 -19.28 -16.68 11.92
CA ARG A 1118 -18.00 -16.65 11.19
C ARG A 1118 -17.79 -15.37 10.37
N LEU A 1119 -18.86 -14.70 9.95
CA LEU A 1119 -18.80 -13.39 9.27
C LEU A 1119 -18.53 -12.26 10.26
N ILE A 1120 -19.12 -12.29 11.46
CA ILE A 1120 -18.84 -11.32 12.52
C ILE A 1120 -17.39 -11.46 13.00
N GLU A 1121 -16.94 -12.69 13.27
CA GLU A 1121 -15.53 -12.98 13.62
C GLU A 1121 -14.56 -12.45 12.57
N LYS A 1122 -14.87 -12.63 11.27
CA LYS A 1122 -14.05 -12.08 10.18
C LYS A 1122 -14.17 -10.57 9.98
N LEU A 1123 -15.24 -9.92 10.42
CA LEU A 1123 -15.35 -8.45 10.38
C LEU A 1123 -14.43 -7.83 11.44
N TYR A 1124 -14.50 -8.32 12.69
CA TYR A 1124 -13.62 -7.83 13.76
C TYR A 1124 -12.15 -8.08 13.43
N SER A 1125 -11.78 -9.31 13.04
CA SER A 1125 -10.40 -9.63 12.62
C SER A 1125 -9.95 -8.88 11.35
N TYR A 1126 -10.88 -8.39 10.52
CA TYR A 1126 -10.55 -7.51 9.40
C TYR A 1126 -10.27 -6.09 9.91
N LEU A 1127 -11.15 -5.49 10.73
CA LEU A 1127 -10.96 -4.14 11.27
C LEU A 1127 -9.69 -4.03 12.13
N GLU A 1128 -9.48 -5.01 13.02
CA GLU A 1128 -8.27 -5.18 13.86
C GLU A 1128 -6.97 -5.27 13.05
N SER A 1129 -7.04 -5.68 11.77
CA SER A 1129 -5.86 -5.73 10.88
C SER A 1129 -5.51 -4.40 10.19
N PHE A 1130 -6.24 -3.31 10.48
CA PHE A 1130 -5.92 -1.96 9.98
C PHE A 1130 -5.58 -0.97 11.09
N GLU A 1131 -6.29 -1.03 12.21
CA GLU A 1131 -6.17 -0.09 13.32
C GLU A 1131 -6.60 -0.82 14.60
N GLU A 1132 -5.76 -0.75 15.65
CA GLU A 1132 -6.04 -1.38 16.94
C GLU A 1132 -7.31 -0.76 17.57
N ASP A 1133 -8.14 -1.58 18.21
CA ASP A 1133 -9.45 -1.20 18.77
C ASP A 1133 -10.46 -0.56 17.78
N LEU A 1134 -10.31 -0.75 16.45
CA LEU A 1134 -11.25 -0.22 15.45
C LEU A 1134 -12.66 -0.87 15.51
N GLU A 1135 -13.57 -0.27 16.28
CA GLU A 1135 -14.97 -0.73 16.38
C GLU A 1135 -15.73 -0.63 15.03
N PRO A 1136 -16.67 -1.57 14.72
CA PRO A 1136 -17.56 -1.51 13.56
C PRO A 1136 -18.46 -0.26 13.51
N GLU A 1137 -19.06 0.02 12.35
CA GLU A 1137 -20.02 1.13 12.21
C GLU A 1137 -21.24 0.97 13.13
N VAL A 1138 -21.90 2.08 13.46
CA VAL A 1138 -23.07 2.10 14.34
C VAL A 1138 -24.21 1.24 13.77
N GLU A 1139 -24.42 1.30 12.46
CA GLU A 1139 -25.38 0.47 11.72
C GLU A 1139 -25.02 -1.02 11.76
N THR A 1140 -23.74 -1.38 11.67
CA THR A 1140 -23.29 -2.77 11.74
C THR A 1140 -23.39 -3.32 13.16
N THR A 1141 -23.02 -2.52 14.15
CA THR A 1141 -23.15 -2.84 15.57
C THR A 1141 -24.62 -3.07 15.93
N ALA A 1142 -25.52 -2.18 15.49
CA ALA A 1142 -26.96 -2.35 15.67
C ALA A 1142 -27.49 -3.65 15.03
N LEU A 1143 -27.08 -3.96 13.80
CA LEU A 1143 -27.43 -5.22 13.13
C LEU A 1143 -26.91 -6.45 13.91
N ILE A 1144 -25.70 -6.39 14.45
CA ILE A 1144 -25.11 -7.47 15.26
C ILE A 1144 -25.90 -7.67 16.57
N GLU A 1145 -26.34 -6.59 17.22
CA GLU A 1145 -27.20 -6.67 18.41
C GLU A 1145 -28.60 -7.22 18.08
N GLU A 1146 -29.16 -6.86 16.93
CA GLU A 1146 -30.46 -7.33 16.46
C GLU A 1146 -30.43 -8.82 16.07
N LEU A 1147 -29.37 -9.29 15.41
CA LEU A 1147 -29.12 -10.71 15.17
C LEU A 1147 -28.93 -11.46 16.51
N ARG A 1148 -28.20 -10.88 17.47
CA ARG A 1148 -28.05 -11.43 18.83
C ARG A 1148 -29.41 -11.56 19.54
N ALA A 1149 -30.31 -10.59 19.38
CA ALA A 1149 -31.67 -10.65 19.91
C ALA A 1149 -32.52 -11.76 19.25
N HIS A 1150 -32.32 -12.02 17.95
CA HIS A 1150 -32.91 -13.15 17.22
C HIS A 1150 -32.22 -14.51 17.49
N GLY A 1151 -31.29 -14.58 18.46
CA GLY A 1151 -30.69 -15.82 18.93
C GLY A 1151 -29.46 -16.29 18.16
N TYR A 1152 -28.93 -15.47 17.25
CA TYR A 1152 -27.62 -15.71 16.66
C TYR A 1152 -26.53 -15.54 17.73
N ARG A 1153 -25.43 -16.29 17.59
CA ARG A 1153 -24.29 -16.14 18.50
C ARG A 1153 -23.35 -15.09 17.97
N VAL A 1154 -22.90 -14.26 18.90
CA VAL A 1154 -21.73 -13.39 18.79
C VAL A 1154 -20.76 -13.90 19.87
N ALA A 1155 -19.46 -13.86 19.59
CA ALA A 1155 -18.43 -14.22 20.57
C ALA A 1155 -18.48 -13.31 21.81
#